data_AF-A0A2H4VP11-F1
#
_entry.id   AF-A0A2H4VP11-F1
#
_cell.length_a   1.000
_cell.length_b   1.000
_cell.length_c   1.000
_cell.angle_alpha   90.00
_cell.angle_beta   90.00
_cell.angle_gamma   90.00
#
_symmetry.space_group_name_H-M   'P 1'
#
loop_
_entity.id
_entity.type
_entity.pdbx_description
1 polymer ?
#
loop_
_entity_poly.entity_id
_entity_poly.type
_entity_poly.pdbx_seq_one_letter_code
_entity_poly.pdbx_strand_id
1 'polypeptide(L)'
;MSTEQDLHQLLNNADKEFISIKNRKKSRPLYEKALDLAIKLSKKIEINYIKAKIALIDEDPQKALKYLDNIKNKRFDLFLNVMNYKGVALDSLEKYNQAIECYEVVLKNDPEFALAWNNKGIAYDSLGNHGENPICHKKAIECFNKVIKLNKSITDLTASAWNNKGIAFDHLRNYEKAIYCYNKSLEHNPNYHKAWNYKGIAFCSLGKHNEAIRCYNEGLKIDSTYQWFKINKGRAFHLKGEYSKAVQCFDEVLESEPDNEDAKLNKILSTIYLGSLDKKEIEELYNQILEDFEIISNKKIRDEKVLELEAHKAVILKLKDQYKLILDKKDDCQEVLDNYLSPRDNPMDDNFLMVLRRWNSWTPAIITDTESNMGGGYFLFWEGKGIVIDPGFDFLYNFLHKEKLRIYDVNAVIITHAHIDHCVDFEALLTLIYEYNDSLEHKKKFMDTIDDKIDHEIEELEIEEFNKDLDGKKKKIDVFLNLGAMKKFLGWIPVDEKDKNAKIKRIYPLEPGITHDLEDYNLKLKIKKAIHNDILTKTYSTGLLVELYGKAGYDKKNPFKIGFTSDTRHADEIVAQYKNVDVLVPHLGSIDENDFNPLSKKRDQNHLKLKGVISAISKSQAKLAVISEFGEELGESRIDLVDALNGAFEITRCLTGDIGLKVKIPELSIKCQGCNIFVNRNRIIEGIDHSSEDKGVVYYCPDCNQT
;
A
#
# COMPACT_ATOMS: atom_id res chain seq x y z
N MET A 1 50.71 -46.80 -35.30
CA MET A 1 50.82 -46.09 -34.01
C MET A 1 50.96 -47.15 -32.93
N SER A 2 52.19 -47.44 -32.51
CA SER A 2 52.52 -48.54 -31.59
C SER A 2 53.74 -48.20 -30.73
N THR A 3 53.90 -46.93 -30.40
CA THR A 3 55.01 -46.44 -29.58
C THR A 3 54.50 -45.72 -28.33
N GLU A 4 55.33 -45.62 -27.31
CA GLU A 4 55.06 -44.86 -26.08
C GLU A 4 54.86 -43.35 -26.38
N GLN A 5 55.53 -42.83 -27.42
CA GLN A 5 55.34 -41.46 -27.90
C GLN A 5 53.92 -41.22 -28.43
N ASP A 6 53.33 -42.19 -29.14
CA ASP A 6 51.95 -42.09 -29.63
C ASP A 6 50.94 -42.01 -28.46
N LEU A 7 51.19 -42.77 -27.38
CA LEU A 7 50.36 -42.73 -26.18
C LEU A 7 50.43 -41.37 -25.48
N HIS A 8 51.64 -40.82 -25.32
CA HIS A 8 51.81 -39.48 -24.74
C HIS A 8 51.15 -38.38 -25.58
N GLN A 9 51.24 -38.47 -26.91
CA GLN A 9 50.60 -37.49 -27.79
C GLN A 9 49.08 -37.56 -27.71
N LEU A 10 48.50 -38.77 -27.67
CA LEU A 10 47.06 -38.98 -27.49
C LEU A 10 46.57 -38.46 -26.13
N LEU A 11 47.31 -38.76 -25.06
CA LEU A 11 47.01 -38.26 -23.72
C LEU A 11 47.06 -36.72 -23.66
N ASN A 12 48.10 -36.11 -24.22
CA ASN A 12 48.22 -34.64 -24.28
C ASN A 12 47.07 -34.00 -25.05
N ASN A 13 46.62 -34.61 -26.16
CA ASN A 13 45.47 -34.11 -26.91
C ASN A 13 44.16 -34.30 -26.13
N ALA A 14 43.98 -35.44 -25.45
CA ALA A 14 42.82 -35.70 -24.62
C ALA A 14 42.75 -34.76 -23.40
N ASP A 15 43.89 -34.47 -22.77
CA ASP A 15 43.98 -33.53 -21.64
C ASP A 15 43.75 -32.08 -22.06
N LYS A 16 44.18 -31.69 -23.27
CA LYS A 16 43.82 -30.39 -23.87
C LYS A 16 42.32 -30.23 -24.12
N GLU A 17 41.60 -31.30 -24.45
CA GLU A 17 40.14 -31.24 -24.61
C GLU A 17 39.40 -31.34 -23.27
N PHE A 18 40.05 -31.85 -22.22
CA PHE A 18 39.49 -32.01 -20.87
C PHE A 18 39.49 -30.70 -20.05
N ILE A 19 39.41 -29.53 -20.67
CA ILE A 19 39.55 -28.26 -19.95
C ILE A 19 38.25 -27.85 -19.23
N SER A 20 37.07 -28.25 -19.72
CA SER A 20 35.77 -27.86 -19.13
C SER A 20 34.74 -29.00 -19.15
N ILE A 21 33.78 -29.00 -18.22
CA ILE A 21 32.71 -30.02 -18.13
C ILE A 21 31.94 -30.18 -19.45
N LYS A 22 31.66 -29.08 -20.18
CA LYS A 22 30.97 -29.08 -21.49
C LYS A 22 31.83 -29.73 -22.60
N ASN A 23 33.16 -29.60 -22.53
CA ASN A 23 34.10 -30.19 -23.49
C ASN A 23 34.64 -31.57 -23.06
N ARG A 24 34.49 -31.97 -21.79
CA ARG A 24 34.88 -33.29 -21.26
C ARG A 24 34.30 -34.43 -22.10
N LYS A 25 33.05 -34.32 -22.54
CA LYS A 25 32.42 -35.32 -23.43
C LYS A 25 33.15 -35.45 -24.77
N LYS A 26 33.69 -34.36 -25.32
CA LYS A 26 34.49 -34.38 -26.58
C LYS A 26 35.84 -35.07 -26.40
N SER A 27 36.39 -35.05 -25.19
CA SER A 27 37.65 -35.74 -24.87
C SER A 27 37.49 -37.26 -24.72
N ARG A 28 36.26 -37.77 -24.50
CA ARG A 28 35.98 -39.19 -24.25
C ARG A 28 36.54 -40.13 -25.34
N PRO A 29 36.30 -39.89 -26.65
CA PRO A 29 36.82 -40.79 -27.69
C PRO A 29 38.35 -40.81 -27.75
N LEU A 30 39.02 -39.72 -27.34
CA LEU A 30 40.48 -39.65 -27.27
C LEU A 30 41.01 -40.46 -26.08
N TYR A 31 40.35 -40.40 -24.92
CA TYR A 31 40.68 -41.23 -23.78
C TYR A 31 40.43 -42.73 -24.04
N GLU A 32 39.35 -43.08 -24.73
CA GLU A 32 39.08 -44.48 -25.11
C GLU A 32 40.17 -45.03 -26.04
N LYS A 33 40.58 -44.26 -27.06
CA LYS A 33 41.71 -44.62 -27.93
C LYS A 33 43.03 -44.72 -27.17
N ALA A 34 43.28 -43.81 -26.22
CA ALA A 34 44.48 -43.87 -25.38
C ALA A 34 44.45 -45.10 -24.44
N LEU A 35 43.27 -45.50 -23.95
CA LEU A 35 43.10 -46.65 -23.07
C LEU A 35 43.49 -47.95 -23.78
N ASP A 36 43.01 -48.15 -25.01
CA ASP A 36 43.33 -49.33 -25.82
C ASP A 36 44.84 -49.44 -26.08
N LEU A 37 45.50 -48.32 -26.36
CA LEU A 37 46.93 -48.28 -26.59
C LEU A 37 47.72 -48.52 -25.30
N ALA A 38 47.29 -47.94 -24.17
CA ALA A 38 47.92 -48.15 -22.87
C ALA A 38 47.81 -49.62 -22.39
N ILE A 39 46.68 -50.29 -22.68
CA ILE A 39 46.49 -51.73 -22.42
C ILE A 39 47.47 -52.55 -23.25
N LYS A 40 47.58 -52.28 -24.57
CA LYS A 40 48.52 -52.96 -25.47
C LYS A 40 49.98 -52.81 -25.02
N LEU A 41 50.36 -51.65 -24.51
CA LEU A 41 51.70 -51.34 -24.02
C LEU A 41 51.94 -51.77 -22.56
N SER A 42 50.95 -52.40 -21.90
CA SER A 42 51.00 -52.82 -20.49
C SER A 42 51.35 -51.69 -19.50
N LYS A 43 50.94 -50.45 -19.82
CA LYS A 43 51.22 -49.23 -19.06
C LYS A 43 50.22 -49.04 -17.92
N LYS A 44 50.40 -49.80 -16.83
CA LYS A 44 49.43 -49.92 -15.72
C LYS A 44 49.05 -48.57 -15.07
N ILE A 45 49.96 -47.61 -15.02
CA ILE A 45 49.73 -46.32 -14.37
C ILE A 45 48.84 -45.44 -15.24
N GLU A 46 49.15 -45.35 -16.53
CA GLU A 46 48.42 -44.63 -17.57
C GLU A 46 47.01 -45.20 -17.74
N ILE A 47 46.85 -46.53 -17.68
CA ILE A 47 45.53 -47.19 -17.68
C ILE A 47 44.65 -46.68 -16.54
N ASN A 48 45.19 -46.60 -15.32
CA ASN A 48 44.44 -46.10 -14.17
C ASN A 48 44.12 -44.61 -14.31
N TYR A 49 45.06 -43.80 -14.80
CA TYR A 49 44.83 -42.38 -15.06
C TYR A 49 43.70 -42.16 -16.06
N ILE A 50 43.75 -42.87 -17.20
CA ILE A 50 42.72 -42.76 -18.26
C ILE A 50 41.35 -43.23 -17.74
N LYS A 51 41.29 -44.35 -17.02
CA LYS A 51 40.03 -44.83 -16.42
C LYS A 51 39.44 -43.85 -15.42
N ALA A 52 40.28 -43.18 -14.62
CA ALA A 52 39.83 -42.13 -13.73
C ALA A 52 39.22 -40.95 -14.49
N LYS A 53 39.87 -40.55 -15.59
CA LYS A 53 39.40 -39.45 -16.43
C LYS A 53 38.07 -39.77 -17.08
N ILE A 54 37.90 -40.97 -17.62
CA ILE A 54 36.61 -41.44 -18.15
C ILE A 54 35.55 -41.45 -17.04
N ALA A 55 35.85 -41.93 -15.83
CA ALA A 55 34.92 -41.88 -14.71
C ALA A 55 34.50 -40.45 -14.32
N LEU A 56 35.40 -39.47 -14.41
CA LEU A 56 35.06 -38.05 -14.23
C LEU A 56 34.21 -37.45 -15.39
N ILE A 57 34.26 -38.03 -16.59
CA ILE A 57 33.35 -37.68 -17.70
C ILE A 57 31.97 -38.27 -17.46
N ASP A 58 31.93 -39.49 -16.89
CA ASP A 58 30.72 -40.23 -16.55
C ASP A 58 30.09 -39.78 -15.22
N GLU A 59 30.61 -38.69 -14.63
CA GLU A 59 30.11 -38.12 -13.36
C GLU A 59 30.13 -39.12 -12.19
N ASP A 60 31.08 -40.05 -12.19
CA ASP A 60 31.33 -41.03 -11.11
C ASP A 60 32.65 -40.70 -10.37
N PRO A 61 32.62 -39.74 -9.42
CA PRO A 61 33.81 -39.29 -8.73
C PRO A 61 34.38 -40.35 -7.76
N GLN A 62 33.57 -41.28 -7.25
CA GLN A 62 34.03 -42.35 -6.37
C GLN A 62 34.93 -43.34 -7.14
N LYS A 63 34.48 -43.75 -8.33
CA LYS A 63 35.25 -44.63 -9.20
C LYS A 63 36.50 -43.93 -9.74
N ALA A 64 36.41 -42.65 -10.06
CA ALA A 64 37.56 -41.84 -10.42
C ALA A 64 38.62 -41.83 -9.31
N LEU A 65 38.21 -41.56 -8.07
CA LEU A 65 39.09 -41.54 -6.90
C LEU A 65 39.77 -42.90 -6.68
N LYS A 66 39.02 -44.00 -6.79
CA LYS A 66 39.56 -45.38 -6.67
C LYS A 66 40.67 -45.65 -7.69
N TYR A 67 40.52 -45.20 -8.94
CA TYR A 67 41.55 -45.39 -9.95
C TYR A 67 42.79 -44.52 -9.69
N LEU A 68 42.59 -43.28 -9.23
CA LEU A 68 43.70 -42.37 -8.91
C LEU A 68 44.50 -42.84 -7.69
N ASP A 69 43.86 -43.42 -6.68
CA ASP A 69 44.53 -43.97 -5.49
C ASP A 69 45.45 -45.17 -5.77
N ASN A 70 45.23 -45.86 -6.89
CA ASN A 70 46.12 -46.93 -7.35
C ASN A 70 47.44 -46.41 -7.93
N ILE A 71 47.59 -45.09 -8.09
CA ILE A 71 48.79 -44.44 -8.62
C ILE A 71 49.58 -43.82 -7.45
N LYS A 72 50.54 -44.58 -6.90
CA LYS A 72 51.33 -44.17 -5.71
C LYS A 72 52.72 -43.59 -6.02
N ASN A 73 53.13 -43.58 -7.29
CA ASN A 73 54.51 -43.23 -7.66
C ASN A 73 54.70 -41.72 -7.85
N LYS A 74 55.56 -41.11 -7.02
CA LYS A 74 55.90 -39.68 -7.06
C LYS A 74 56.83 -39.28 -8.21
N ARG A 75 57.53 -40.24 -8.85
CA ARG A 75 58.46 -40.00 -9.98
C ARG A 75 57.79 -40.14 -11.36
N PHE A 76 56.47 -40.13 -11.40
CA PHE A 76 55.70 -40.31 -12.63
C PHE A 76 55.40 -38.95 -13.26
N ASP A 77 55.59 -38.82 -14.59
CA ASP A 77 55.46 -37.53 -15.28
C ASP A 77 54.07 -36.90 -15.17
N LEU A 78 53.01 -37.70 -14.99
CA LEU A 78 51.65 -37.21 -14.78
C LEU A 78 51.27 -37.13 -13.29
N PHE A 79 52.20 -37.29 -12.35
CA PHE A 79 51.91 -37.29 -10.92
C PHE A 79 51.16 -36.01 -10.46
N LEU A 80 51.58 -34.85 -10.97
CA LEU A 80 50.90 -33.58 -10.66
C LEU A 80 49.48 -33.53 -11.22
N ASN A 81 49.25 -34.06 -12.43
CA ASN A 81 47.92 -34.18 -13.01
C ASN A 81 47.04 -35.15 -12.18
N VAL A 82 47.58 -36.29 -11.78
CA VAL A 82 46.90 -37.27 -10.91
C VAL A 82 46.45 -36.60 -9.61
N MET A 83 47.33 -35.87 -8.93
CA MET A 83 46.99 -35.15 -7.70
C MET A 83 45.95 -34.06 -7.94
N ASN A 84 46.04 -33.29 -9.02
CA ASN A 84 45.03 -32.28 -9.37
C ASN A 84 43.64 -32.92 -9.61
N TYR A 85 43.55 -34.00 -10.40
CA TYR A 85 42.26 -34.65 -10.67
C TYR A 85 41.75 -35.46 -9.49
N LYS A 86 42.63 -35.91 -8.58
CA LYS A 86 42.24 -36.47 -7.30
C LYS A 86 41.55 -35.40 -6.45
N GLY A 87 42.11 -34.19 -6.44
CA GLY A 87 41.45 -33.03 -5.84
C GLY A 87 40.06 -32.79 -6.44
N VAL A 88 39.93 -32.82 -7.77
CA VAL A 88 38.62 -32.62 -8.44
C VAL A 88 37.60 -33.69 -8.04
N ALA A 89 38.02 -34.96 -7.96
CA ALA A 89 37.13 -36.04 -7.52
C ALA A 89 36.70 -35.87 -6.05
N LEU A 90 37.61 -35.43 -5.18
CA LEU A 90 37.32 -35.16 -3.76
C LEU A 90 36.40 -33.95 -3.58
N ASP A 91 36.58 -32.91 -4.39
CA ASP A 91 35.72 -31.72 -4.42
C ASP A 91 34.28 -32.08 -4.83
N SER A 92 34.11 -32.92 -5.86
CA SER A 92 32.80 -33.47 -6.24
C SER A 92 32.19 -34.44 -5.21
N LEU A 93 32.97 -34.88 -4.22
CA LEU A 93 32.50 -35.68 -3.07
C LEU A 93 32.36 -34.82 -1.80
N GLU A 94 32.41 -33.50 -1.94
CA GLU A 94 32.32 -32.52 -0.84
C GLU A 94 33.45 -32.65 0.21
N LYS A 95 34.55 -33.34 -0.13
CA LYS A 95 35.73 -33.51 0.72
C LYS A 95 36.74 -32.38 0.49
N TYR A 96 36.29 -31.14 0.67
CA TYR A 96 37.03 -29.93 0.27
C TYR A 96 38.43 -29.81 0.88
N ASN A 97 38.59 -30.12 2.18
CA ASN A 97 39.91 -30.04 2.83
C ASN A 97 40.92 -31.02 2.21
N GLN A 98 40.49 -32.24 1.90
CA GLN A 98 41.34 -33.24 1.25
C GLN A 98 41.65 -32.85 -0.21
N ALA A 99 40.71 -32.20 -0.89
CA ALA A 99 40.93 -31.64 -2.22
C ALA A 99 41.99 -30.53 -2.18
N ILE A 100 41.90 -29.61 -1.21
CA ILE A 100 42.86 -28.52 -0.99
C ILE A 100 44.26 -29.07 -0.74
N GLU A 101 44.41 -30.10 0.11
CA GLU A 101 45.71 -30.77 0.33
C GLU A 101 46.30 -31.33 -0.97
N CYS A 102 45.46 -31.94 -1.82
CA CYS A 102 45.91 -32.45 -3.12
C CYS A 102 46.43 -31.32 -4.02
N TYR A 103 45.75 -30.18 -4.06
CA TYR A 103 46.21 -29.01 -4.83
C TYR A 103 47.49 -28.39 -4.25
N GLU A 104 47.66 -28.39 -2.92
CA GLU A 104 48.89 -27.90 -2.28
C GLU A 104 50.11 -28.75 -2.63
N VAL A 105 49.93 -30.07 -2.72
CA VAL A 105 50.98 -30.96 -3.23
C VAL A 105 51.37 -30.57 -4.66
N VAL A 106 50.40 -30.28 -5.53
CA VAL A 106 50.68 -29.86 -6.91
C VAL A 106 51.45 -28.54 -6.92
N LEU A 107 50.93 -27.52 -6.22
CA LEU A 107 51.46 -26.17 -6.23
C LEU A 107 52.83 -26.02 -5.53
N LYS A 108 53.15 -26.92 -4.60
CA LYS A 108 54.49 -27.00 -3.99
C LYS A 108 55.55 -27.47 -4.99
N ASN A 109 55.18 -28.31 -5.95
CA ASN A 109 56.10 -28.85 -6.96
C ASN A 109 56.10 -28.02 -8.24
N ASP A 110 54.94 -27.49 -8.65
CA ASP A 110 54.79 -26.56 -9.77
C ASP A 110 53.90 -25.38 -9.38
N PRO A 111 54.51 -24.27 -8.91
CA PRO A 111 53.77 -23.05 -8.57
C PRO A 111 53.07 -22.37 -9.76
N GLU A 112 53.43 -22.72 -11.00
CA GLU A 112 52.85 -22.17 -12.23
C GLU A 112 51.72 -23.04 -12.81
N PHE A 113 51.31 -24.08 -12.09
CA PHE A 113 50.20 -24.95 -12.47
C PHE A 113 48.85 -24.21 -12.31
N ALA A 114 48.48 -23.45 -13.34
CA ALA A 114 47.31 -22.55 -13.32
C ALA A 114 45.98 -23.27 -13.03
N LEU A 115 45.78 -24.49 -13.54
CA LEU A 115 44.54 -25.25 -13.31
C LEU A 115 44.38 -25.68 -11.83
N ALA A 116 45.48 -25.95 -11.13
CA ALA A 116 45.48 -26.33 -9.72
C ALA A 116 45.19 -25.11 -8.83
N TRP A 117 45.71 -23.92 -9.18
CA TRP A 117 45.29 -22.67 -8.54
C TRP A 117 43.79 -22.40 -8.73
N ASN A 118 43.26 -22.59 -9.94
CA ASN A 118 41.83 -22.41 -10.21
C ASN A 118 40.97 -23.38 -9.38
N ASN A 119 41.32 -24.67 -9.40
CA ASN A 119 40.55 -25.70 -8.69
C ASN A 119 40.68 -25.56 -7.16
N LYS A 120 41.86 -25.17 -6.65
CA LYS A 120 42.02 -24.81 -5.23
C LYS A 120 41.13 -23.63 -4.83
N GLY A 121 41.01 -22.63 -5.70
CA GLY A 121 40.11 -21.51 -5.49
C GLY A 121 38.65 -21.93 -5.40
N ILE A 122 38.20 -22.80 -6.33
CA ILE A 122 36.84 -23.38 -6.30
C ILE A 122 36.60 -24.13 -5.00
N ALA A 123 37.53 -25.02 -4.60
CA ALA A 123 37.39 -25.80 -3.37
C ALA A 123 37.33 -24.92 -2.10
N TYR A 124 38.10 -23.82 -2.04
CA TYR A 124 37.97 -22.84 -0.96
C TYR A 124 36.63 -22.12 -0.99
N ASP A 125 36.11 -21.75 -2.15
CA ASP A 125 34.83 -21.07 -2.28
C ASP A 125 33.67 -21.98 -1.86
N SER A 126 33.67 -23.23 -2.32
CA SER A 126 32.73 -24.28 -1.89
C SER A 126 32.79 -24.51 -0.37
N LEU A 127 34.00 -24.63 0.19
CA LEU A 127 34.19 -24.76 1.64
C LEU A 127 33.66 -23.55 2.42
N GLY A 128 33.78 -22.34 1.85
CA GLY A 128 33.23 -21.11 2.44
C GLY A 128 31.70 -21.11 2.51
N ASN A 129 31.05 -21.63 1.46
CA ASN A 129 29.59 -21.72 1.39
C ASN A 129 29.00 -22.72 2.41
N HIS A 130 29.66 -23.86 2.64
CA HIS A 130 29.20 -24.87 3.60
C HIS A 130 29.42 -24.52 5.08
N GLY A 131 30.21 -23.48 5.39
CA GLY A 131 30.57 -23.13 6.76
C GLY A 131 30.46 -21.64 7.08
N GLU A 132 29.78 -20.85 6.23
CA GLU A 132 29.67 -19.39 6.32
C GLU A 132 30.99 -18.71 6.72
N ASN A 133 32.09 -19.05 6.04
CA ASN A 133 33.42 -18.58 6.42
C ASN A 133 34.00 -17.58 5.40
N PRO A 134 33.93 -16.27 5.67
CA PRO A 134 34.48 -15.23 4.79
C PRO A 134 35.97 -15.36 4.48
N ILE A 135 36.74 -16.05 5.34
CA ILE A 135 38.17 -16.27 5.14
C ILE A 135 38.40 -17.21 3.95
N CYS A 136 37.53 -18.20 3.76
CA CYS A 136 37.65 -19.16 2.66
C CYS A 136 37.41 -18.46 1.30
N HIS A 137 36.40 -17.60 1.19
CA HIS A 137 36.19 -16.80 -0.03
C HIS A 137 37.36 -15.86 -0.34
N LYS A 138 38.00 -15.27 0.69
CA LYS A 138 39.23 -14.47 0.50
C LYS A 138 40.40 -15.31 -0.02
N LYS A 139 40.59 -16.52 0.52
CA LYS A 139 41.59 -17.48 0.02
C LYS A 139 41.29 -17.93 -1.42
N ALA A 140 40.01 -18.09 -1.77
CA ALA A 140 39.59 -18.38 -3.14
C ALA A 140 40.00 -17.24 -4.09
N ILE A 141 39.73 -15.98 -3.72
CA ILE A 141 40.13 -14.79 -4.49
C ILE A 141 41.66 -14.73 -4.68
N GLU A 142 42.45 -15.04 -3.65
CA GLU A 142 43.92 -15.13 -3.77
C GLU A 142 44.35 -16.17 -4.80
N CYS A 143 43.72 -17.35 -4.78
CA CYS A 143 44.00 -18.41 -5.75
C CYS A 143 43.66 -17.96 -7.17
N PHE A 144 42.50 -17.34 -7.40
CA PHE A 144 42.11 -16.83 -8.72
C PHE A 144 43.04 -15.70 -9.19
N ASN A 145 43.51 -14.82 -8.29
CA ASN A 145 44.52 -13.81 -8.62
C ASN A 145 45.82 -14.43 -9.14
N LYS A 146 46.23 -15.59 -8.60
CA LYS A 146 47.41 -16.31 -9.12
C LYS A 146 47.15 -16.80 -10.54
N VAL A 147 45.99 -17.37 -10.84
CA VAL A 147 45.63 -17.80 -12.21
C VAL A 147 45.69 -16.62 -13.18
N ILE A 148 45.06 -15.50 -12.81
CA ILE A 148 45.01 -14.29 -13.63
C ILE A 148 46.43 -13.75 -13.89
N LYS A 149 47.31 -13.75 -12.88
CA LYS A 149 48.71 -13.29 -13.01
C LYS A 149 49.55 -14.21 -13.91
N LEU A 150 49.31 -15.52 -13.85
CA LEU A 150 50.03 -16.49 -14.68
C LEU A 150 49.70 -16.32 -16.17
N ASN A 151 48.58 -15.68 -16.52
CA ASN A 151 48.18 -15.21 -17.86
C ASN A 151 48.64 -16.12 -19.01
N LYS A 152 48.39 -17.43 -18.89
CA LYS A 152 48.66 -18.37 -19.98
C LYS A 152 47.64 -18.10 -21.09
N SER A 153 48.02 -18.25 -22.36
CA SER A 153 47.19 -17.90 -23.54
C SER A 153 45.89 -18.70 -23.73
N ILE A 154 45.43 -19.39 -22.68
CA ILE A 154 44.18 -20.12 -22.63
C ILE A 154 43.10 -19.12 -22.19
N THR A 155 42.54 -18.41 -23.17
CA THR A 155 41.50 -17.38 -22.99
C THR A 155 40.36 -17.84 -22.09
N ASP A 156 39.97 -19.12 -22.18
CA ASP A 156 38.88 -19.71 -21.40
C ASP A 156 39.19 -19.91 -19.91
N LEU A 157 40.44 -20.29 -19.58
CA LEU A 157 40.83 -20.48 -18.18
C LEU A 157 40.91 -19.14 -17.44
N THR A 158 41.46 -18.12 -18.11
CA THR A 158 41.53 -16.76 -17.56
C THR A 158 40.13 -16.16 -17.41
N ALA A 159 39.24 -16.34 -18.39
CA ALA A 159 37.83 -15.96 -18.26
C ALA A 159 37.16 -16.67 -17.07
N SER A 160 37.29 -18.00 -16.97
CA SER A 160 36.76 -18.78 -15.84
C SER A 160 37.30 -18.31 -14.48
N ALA A 161 38.58 -17.97 -14.39
CA ALA A 161 39.17 -17.49 -13.13
C ALA A 161 38.63 -16.11 -12.73
N TRP A 162 38.44 -15.20 -13.68
CA TRP A 162 37.76 -13.93 -13.42
C TRP A 162 36.30 -14.13 -12.99
N ASN A 163 35.57 -15.03 -13.65
CA ASN A 163 34.20 -15.37 -13.25
C ASN A 163 34.14 -15.93 -11.83
N ASN A 164 34.97 -16.91 -11.51
CA ASN A 164 34.97 -17.55 -10.18
C ASN A 164 35.42 -16.58 -9.09
N LYS A 165 36.34 -15.66 -9.40
CA LYS A 165 36.67 -14.53 -8.52
C LYS A 165 35.47 -13.61 -8.29
N GLY A 166 34.64 -13.40 -9.31
CA GLY A 166 33.36 -12.69 -9.19
C GLY A 166 32.40 -13.39 -8.23
N ILE A 167 32.21 -14.70 -8.39
CA ILE A 167 31.34 -15.51 -7.52
C ILE A 167 31.80 -15.42 -6.05
N ALA A 168 33.11 -15.53 -5.80
CA ALA A 168 33.64 -15.37 -4.45
C ALA A 168 33.41 -13.96 -3.86
N PHE A 169 33.37 -12.91 -4.69
CA PHE A 169 32.97 -11.58 -4.24
C PHE A 169 31.46 -11.46 -4.00
N ASP A 170 30.62 -12.13 -4.79
CA ASP A 170 29.17 -12.21 -4.56
C ASP A 170 28.85 -12.92 -3.24
N HIS A 171 29.53 -14.02 -2.92
CA HIS A 171 29.42 -14.69 -1.61
C HIS A 171 29.84 -13.77 -0.45
N LEU A 172 30.79 -12.86 -0.68
CA LEU A 172 31.16 -11.80 0.26
C LEU A 172 30.23 -10.56 0.21
N ARG A 173 29.12 -10.63 -0.55
CA ARG A 173 28.16 -9.54 -0.79
C ARG A 173 28.79 -8.26 -1.34
N ASN A 174 29.91 -8.37 -2.06
CA ASN A 174 30.59 -7.26 -2.72
C ASN A 174 30.27 -7.26 -4.22
N TYR A 175 29.02 -6.96 -4.53
CA TYR A 175 28.44 -7.10 -5.87
C TYR A 175 29.12 -6.21 -6.92
N GLU A 176 29.60 -5.01 -6.56
CA GLU A 176 30.32 -4.13 -7.47
C GLU A 176 31.65 -4.72 -7.94
N LYS A 177 32.42 -5.32 -7.01
CA LYS A 177 33.66 -6.03 -7.37
C LYS A 177 33.37 -7.31 -8.15
N ALA A 178 32.26 -7.98 -7.85
CA ALA A 178 31.83 -9.14 -8.63
C ALA A 178 31.52 -8.75 -10.08
N ILE A 179 30.72 -7.70 -10.30
CA ILE A 179 30.41 -7.15 -11.63
C ILE A 179 31.68 -6.76 -12.38
N TYR A 180 32.64 -6.11 -11.71
CA TYR A 180 33.95 -5.83 -12.31
C TYR A 180 34.65 -7.11 -12.79
N CYS A 181 34.66 -8.15 -11.97
CA CYS A 181 35.28 -9.43 -12.32
C CYS A 181 34.53 -10.13 -13.47
N TYR A 182 33.19 -10.10 -13.49
CA TYR A 182 32.41 -10.64 -14.60
C TYR A 182 32.66 -9.90 -15.90
N ASN A 183 32.79 -8.56 -15.87
CA ASN A 183 33.19 -7.78 -17.04
C ASN A 183 34.58 -8.20 -17.55
N LYS A 184 35.55 -8.38 -16.65
CA LYS A 184 36.88 -8.91 -17.04
C LYS A 184 36.81 -10.31 -17.62
N SER A 185 35.96 -11.19 -17.08
CA SER A 185 35.72 -12.51 -17.68
C SER A 185 35.22 -12.38 -19.12
N LEU A 186 34.30 -11.46 -19.39
CA LEU A 186 33.72 -11.22 -20.71
C LEU A 186 34.66 -10.51 -21.68
N GLU A 187 35.59 -9.68 -21.20
CA GLU A 187 36.68 -9.13 -22.02
C GLU A 187 37.60 -10.25 -22.54
N HIS A 188 37.84 -11.29 -21.74
CA HIS A 188 38.67 -12.44 -22.15
C HIS A 188 37.92 -13.46 -23.01
N ASN A 189 36.64 -13.72 -22.71
CA ASN A 189 35.77 -14.55 -23.53
C ASN A 189 34.33 -13.99 -23.52
N PRO A 190 33.94 -13.25 -24.59
CA PRO A 190 32.60 -12.68 -24.70
C PRO A 190 31.46 -13.71 -24.70
N ASN A 191 31.74 -14.95 -25.11
CA ASN A 191 30.80 -16.06 -25.18
C ASN A 191 30.74 -16.88 -23.89
N TYR A 192 31.36 -16.41 -22.80
CA TYR A 192 31.33 -17.10 -21.51
C TYR A 192 29.99 -16.89 -20.79
N HIS A 193 28.98 -17.66 -21.18
CA HIS A 193 27.58 -17.56 -20.72
C HIS A 193 27.42 -17.46 -19.19
N LYS A 194 28.22 -18.17 -18.39
CA LYS A 194 28.16 -18.09 -16.92
C LYS A 194 28.40 -16.67 -16.39
N ALA A 195 29.34 -15.93 -16.98
CA ALA A 195 29.63 -14.56 -16.55
C ALA A 195 28.46 -13.61 -16.83
N TRP A 196 27.71 -13.80 -17.92
CA TRP A 196 26.48 -13.04 -18.17
C TRP A 196 25.40 -13.34 -17.13
N ASN A 197 25.23 -14.61 -16.75
CA ASN A 197 24.23 -15.02 -15.75
C ASN A 197 24.55 -14.42 -14.37
N TYR A 198 25.77 -14.64 -13.86
CA TYR A 198 26.15 -14.16 -12.54
C TYR A 198 26.26 -12.63 -12.47
N LYS A 199 26.66 -11.96 -13.57
CA LYS A 199 26.59 -10.50 -13.66
C LYS A 199 25.15 -9.98 -13.54
N GLY A 200 24.18 -10.68 -14.15
CA GLY A 200 22.77 -10.36 -13.98
C GLY A 200 22.30 -10.54 -12.54
N ILE A 201 22.71 -11.62 -11.88
CA ILE A 201 22.37 -11.89 -10.47
C ILE A 201 22.92 -10.77 -9.57
N ALA A 202 24.19 -10.40 -9.73
CA ALA A 202 24.80 -9.32 -8.97
C ALA A 202 24.11 -7.96 -9.19
N PHE A 203 23.65 -7.67 -10.42
CA PHE A 203 22.85 -6.47 -10.67
C PHE A 203 21.47 -6.52 -9.99
N CYS A 204 20.82 -7.68 -9.95
CA CYS A 204 19.59 -7.85 -9.16
C CYS A 204 19.82 -7.62 -7.67
N SER A 205 20.91 -8.13 -7.10
CA SER A 205 21.28 -7.90 -5.69
C SER A 205 21.55 -6.42 -5.37
N LEU A 206 21.91 -5.61 -6.37
CA LEU A 206 22.08 -4.15 -6.25
C LEU A 206 20.79 -3.36 -6.57
N GLY A 207 19.65 -4.02 -6.83
CA GLY A 207 18.41 -3.36 -7.24
C GLY A 207 18.41 -2.82 -8.67
N LYS A 208 19.44 -3.12 -9.47
CA LYS A 208 19.61 -2.66 -10.86
C LYS A 208 18.97 -3.64 -11.85
N HIS A 209 17.65 -3.77 -11.75
CA HIS A 209 16.90 -4.82 -12.47
C HIS A 209 16.95 -4.69 -14.00
N ASN A 210 17.00 -3.47 -14.55
CA ASN A 210 17.09 -3.25 -16.00
C ASN A 210 18.42 -3.75 -16.57
N GLU A 211 19.52 -3.50 -15.86
CA GLU A 211 20.86 -3.97 -16.21
C GLU A 211 20.95 -5.48 -16.11
N ALA A 212 20.31 -6.08 -15.10
CA ALA A 212 20.19 -7.54 -14.98
C ALA A 212 19.47 -8.16 -16.19
N ILE A 213 18.30 -7.62 -16.56
CA ILE A 213 17.52 -8.06 -17.72
C ILE A 213 18.34 -7.96 -19.02
N ARG A 214 19.11 -6.88 -19.20
CA ARG A 214 20.03 -6.75 -20.34
C ARG A 214 21.08 -7.85 -20.35
N CYS A 215 21.68 -8.18 -19.21
CA CYS A 215 22.67 -9.26 -19.11
C CYS A 215 22.07 -10.61 -19.51
N TYR A 216 20.86 -10.93 -19.05
CA TYR A 216 20.19 -12.17 -19.42
C TYR A 216 19.81 -12.22 -20.91
N ASN A 217 19.40 -11.09 -21.50
CA ASN A 217 19.15 -11.01 -22.95
C ASN A 217 20.42 -11.24 -23.78
N GLU A 218 21.57 -10.69 -23.37
CA GLU A 218 22.85 -10.99 -24.04
C GLU A 218 23.25 -12.46 -23.86
N GLY A 219 23.03 -13.02 -22.67
CA GLY A 219 23.20 -14.45 -22.41
C GLY A 219 22.38 -15.34 -23.35
N LEU A 220 21.10 -15.01 -23.55
CA LEU A 220 20.19 -15.73 -24.44
C LEU A 220 20.61 -15.69 -25.92
N LYS A 221 21.32 -14.66 -26.36
CA LYS A 221 21.91 -14.62 -27.72
C LYS A 221 23.08 -15.59 -27.87
N ILE A 222 23.78 -15.89 -26.79
CA ILE A 222 24.96 -16.77 -26.77
C ILE A 222 24.55 -18.24 -26.62
N ASP A 223 23.67 -18.53 -25.67
CA ASP A 223 23.16 -19.87 -25.40
C ASP A 223 21.66 -19.80 -25.06
N SER A 224 20.81 -19.89 -26.09
CA SER A 224 19.36 -19.86 -25.94
C SER A 224 18.78 -21.10 -25.23
N THR A 225 19.57 -22.16 -25.07
CA THR A 225 19.15 -23.40 -24.37
C THR A 225 19.41 -23.35 -22.87
N TYR A 226 20.13 -22.32 -22.38
CA TYR A 226 20.40 -22.18 -20.96
C TYR A 226 19.22 -21.52 -20.23
N GLN A 227 18.29 -22.34 -19.73
CA GLN A 227 17.02 -21.91 -19.14
C GLN A 227 17.15 -20.93 -17.98
N TRP A 228 18.26 -21.00 -17.23
CA TRP A 228 18.55 -20.08 -16.13
C TRP A 228 18.52 -18.61 -16.54
N PHE A 229 18.81 -18.28 -17.82
CA PHE A 229 18.65 -16.91 -18.28
C PHE A 229 17.20 -16.46 -18.29
N LYS A 230 16.26 -17.30 -18.72
CA LYS A 230 14.82 -16.99 -18.71
C LYS A 230 14.28 -16.93 -17.28
N ILE A 231 14.64 -17.90 -16.43
CA ILE A 231 14.25 -17.94 -15.01
C ILE A 231 14.73 -16.67 -14.30
N ASN A 232 16.01 -16.33 -14.42
CA ASN A 232 16.56 -15.17 -13.73
C ASN A 232 16.09 -13.84 -14.33
N LYS A 233 15.77 -13.80 -15.63
CA LYS A 233 15.09 -12.66 -16.27
C LYS A 233 13.67 -12.47 -15.74
N GLY A 234 12.91 -13.57 -15.58
CA GLY A 234 11.60 -13.54 -14.92
C GLY A 234 11.70 -13.03 -13.48
N ARG A 235 12.67 -13.53 -12.70
CA ARG A 235 12.96 -13.03 -11.34
C ARG A 235 13.29 -11.54 -11.32
N ALA A 236 14.07 -11.06 -12.29
CA ALA A 236 14.39 -9.64 -12.40
C ALA A 236 13.16 -8.77 -12.74
N PHE A 237 12.27 -9.24 -13.62
CA PHE A 237 11.00 -8.56 -13.88
C PHE A 237 10.09 -8.56 -12.65
N HIS A 238 10.04 -9.67 -11.92
CA HIS A 238 9.30 -9.80 -10.67
C HIS A 238 9.77 -8.75 -9.64
N LEU A 239 11.07 -8.68 -9.37
CA LEU A 239 11.64 -7.71 -8.44
C LEU A 239 11.43 -6.25 -8.88
N LYS A 240 11.30 -6.02 -10.19
CA LYS A 240 10.98 -4.70 -10.75
C LYS A 240 9.48 -4.34 -10.63
N GLY A 241 8.61 -5.28 -10.27
CA GLY A 241 7.16 -5.09 -10.25
C GLY A 241 6.46 -5.29 -11.60
N GLU A 242 7.17 -5.75 -12.63
CA GLU A 242 6.60 -6.05 -13.94
C GLU A 242 6.12 -7.51 -14.01
N TYR A 243 5.17 -7.86 -13.14
CA TYR A 243 4.77 -9.25 -12.88
C TYR A 243 4.25 -10.00 -14.11
N SER A 244 3.52 -9.33 -15.01
CA SER A 244 3.05 -9.95 -16.27
C SER A 244 4.21 -10.44 -17.16
N LYS A 245 5.29 -9.66 -17.27
CA LYS A 245 6.47 -10.07 -18.04
C LYS A 245 7.27 -11.16 -17.32
N ALA A 246 7.24 -11.15 -15.99
CA ALA A 246 7.84 -12.21 -15.20
C ALA A 246 7.15 -13.56 -15.48
N VAL A 247 5.81 -13.60 -15.41
CA VAL A 247 4.98 -14.77 -15.74
C VAL A 247 5.30 -15.30 -17.13
N GLN A 248 5.35 -14.42 -18.14
CA GLN A 248 5.70 -14.80 -19.51
C GLN A 248 7.08 -15.50 -19.59
N CYS A 249 8.09 -14.99 -18.89
CA CYS A 249 9.42 -15.61 -18.89
C CYS A 249 9.40 -17.01 -18.26
N PHE A 250 8.56 -17.26 -17.27
CA PHE A 250 8.42 -18.57 -16.65
C PHE A 250 7.61 -19.54 -17.51
N ASP A 251 6.56 -19.06 -18.18
CA ASP A 251 5.80 -19.84 -19.17
C ASP A 251 6.71 -20.37 -20.28
N GLU A 252 7.57 -19.52 -20.84
CA GLU A 252 8.55 -19.91 -21.85
C GLU A 252 9.55 -20.99 -21.38
N VAL A 253 9.78 -21.14 -20.07
CA VAL A 253 10.61 -22.22 -19.51
C VAL A 253 9.77 -23.48 -19.39
N LEU A 254 8.56 -23.37 -18.85
CA LEU A 254 7.64 -24.49 -18.62
C LEU A 254 7.15 -25.14 -19.92
N GLU A 255 7.07 -24.40 -21.03
CA GLU A 255 6.82 -24.97 -22.36
C GLU A 255 7.89 -25.99 -22.77
N SER A 256 9.14 -25.77 -22.36
CA SER A 256 10.28 -26.64 -22.71
C SER A 256 10.63 -27.66 -21.63
N GLU A 257 10.42 -27.31 -20.36
CA GLU A 257 10.67 -28.14 -19.19
C GLU A 257 9.45 -28.06 -18.26
N PRO A 258 8.38 -28.83 -18.56
CA PRO A 258 7.13 -28.78 -17.80
C PRO A 258 7.28 -29.09 -16.30
N ASP A 259 8.37 -29.76 -15.91
CA ASP A 259 8.67 -30.13 -14.53
C ASP A 259 9.74 -29.23 -13.88
N ASN A 260 10.07 -28.09 -14.48
CA ASN A 260 11.01 -27.14 -13.89
C ASN A 260 10.41 -26.45 -12.65
N GLU A 261 10.77 -26.97 -11.48
CA GLU A 261 10.25 -26.52 -10.18
C GLU A 261 10.50 -25.02 -9.91
N ASP A 262 11.69 -24.50 -10.26
CA ASP A 262 12.03 -23.08 -10.09
C ASP A 262 11.10 -22.18 -10.92
N ALA A 263 10.86 -22.53 -12.18
CA ALA A 263 9.97 -21.78 -13.05
C ALA A 263 8.50 -21.84 -12.58
N LYS A 264 8.02 -23.01 -12.14
CA LYS A 264 6.67 -23.15 -11.53
C LYS A 264 6.54 -22.21 -10.34
N LEU A 265 7.48 -22.28 -9.40
CA LEU A 265 7.44 -21.51 -8.16
C LEU A 265 7.48 -19.99 -8.38
N ASN A 266 8.35 -19.54 -9.28
CA ASN A 266 8.49 -18.12 -9.55
C ASN A 266 7.37 -17.56 -10.44
N LYS A 267 6.74 -18.39 -11.29
CA LYS A 267 5.48 -18.06 -11.98
C LYS A 267 4.37 -17.81 -10.97
N ILE A 268 4.17 -18.75 -10.06
CA ILE A 268 3.18 -18.67 -8.97
C ILE A 268 3.34 -17.36 -8.20
N LEU A 269 4.56 -17.09 -7.74
CA LEU A 269 4.87 -15.86 -7.01
C LEU A 269 4.52 -14.63 -7.86
N SER A 270 4.89 -14.60 -9.14
CA SER A 270 4.59 -13.45 -10.00
C SER A 270 3.10 -13.28 -10.29
N THR A 271 2.33 -14.36 -10.47
CA THR A 271 0.87 -14.27 -10.69
C THR A 271 0.12 -13.79 -9.45
N ILE A 272 0.59 -14.17 -8.25
CA ILE A 272 0.08 -13.66 -6.97
C ILE A 272 0.21 -12.13 -6.92
N TYR A 273 1.41 -11.61 -7.20
CA TYR A 273 1.66 -10.17 -7.16
C TYR A 273 1.03 -9.39 -8.32
N LEU A 274 0.69 -10.06 -9.43
CA LEU A 274 -0.08 -9.48 -10.53
C LEU A 274 -1.55 -9.22 -10.13
N GLY A 275 -2.05 -9.84 -9.05
CA GLY A 275 -3.43 -9.68 -8.60
C GLY A 275 -4.46 -10.33 -9.54
N SER A 276 -4.02 -11.24 -10.41
CA SER A 276 -4.84 -11.85 -11.46
C SER A 276 -5.37 -13.24 -11.10
N LEU A 277 -5.15 -13.73 -9.89
CA LEU A 277 -5.58 -15.07 -9.48
C LEU A 277 -7.00 -15.06 -8.89
N ASP A 278 -7.84 -15.96 -9.38
CA ASP A 278 -9.12 -16.33 -8.74
C ASP A 278 -8.84 -17.05 -7.40
N LYS A 279 -9.75 -16.91 -6.43
CA LYS A 279 -9.81 -17.71 -5.18
C LYS A 279 -9.57 -19.20 -5.44
N LYS A 280 -10.18 -19.75 -6.50
CA LYS A 280 -10.04 -21.17 -6.85
C LYS A 280 -8.60 -21.53 -7.22
N GLU A 281 -7.94 -20.67 -7.98
CA GLU A 281 -6.54 -20.86 -8.38
C GLU A 281 -5.59 -20.74 -7.18
N ILE A 282 -5.86 -19.84 -6.22
CA ILE A 282 -5.08 -19.72 -4.97
C ILE A 282 -5.24 -20.97 -4.08
N GLU A 283 -6.45 -21.53 -3.99
CA GLU A 283 -6.71 -22.74 -3.21
C GLU A 283 -6.08 -23.99 -3.86
N GLU A 284 -6.18 -24.14 -5.17
CA GLU A 284 -5.51 -25.21 -5.93
C GLU A 284 -3.99 -25.12 -5.74
N LEU A 285 -3.43 -23.92 -5.72
CA LEU A 285 -2.01 -23.67 -5.57
C LEU A 285 -1.47 -23.93 -4.16
N TYR A 286 -2.25 -23.55 -3.14
CA TYR A 286 -1.94 -23.87 -1.76
C TYR A 286 -1.89 -25.39 -1.54
N ASN A 287 -2.85 -26.12 -2.14
CA ASN A 287 -2.90 -27.57 -2.05
C ASN A 287 -1.72 -28.22 -2.79
N GLN A 288 -1.35 -27.71 -3.97
CA GLN A 288 -0.21 -28.22 -4.72
C GLN A 288 1.13 -27.99 -3.99
N ILE A 289 1.32 -26.83 -3.35
CA ILE A 289 2.51 -26.55 -2.52
C ILE A 289 2.56 -27.45 -1.28
N LEU A 290 1.41 -27.80 -0.68
CA LEU A 290 1.36 -28.75 0.43
C LEU A 290 1.78 -30.16 -0.01
N GLU A 291 1.30 -30.62 -1.17
CA GLU A 291 1.70 -31.91 -1.75
C GLU A 291 3.20 -31.94 -2.04
N ASP A 292 3.75 -30.91 -2.70
CA ASP A 292 5.17 -30.81 -2.98
C ASP A 292 6.02 -30.75 -1.69
N PHE A 293 5.54 -30.06 -0.65
CA PHE A 293 6.18 -30.00 0.67
C PHE A 293 6.20 -31.37 1.36
N GLU A 294 5.12 -32.15 1.29
CA GLU A 294 5.08 -33.53 1.81
C GLU A 294 6.04 -34.45 1.07
N ILE A 295 6.16 -34.31 -0.26
CA ILE A 295 7.10 -35.10 -1.08
C ILE A 295 8.56 -34.79 -0.71
N ILE A 296 8.89 -33.51 -0.49
CA ILE A 296 10.26 -33.05 -0.23
C ILE A 296 10.66 -33.30 1.23
N SER A 297 9.78 -33.05 2.20
CA SER A 297 10.06 -33.26 3.64
C SER A 297 10.36 -34.73 3.97
N ASN A 298 9.78 -35.67 3.22
CA ASN A 298 10.06 -37.10 3.33
C ASN A 298 11.49 -37.51 2.92
N LYS A 299 12.25 -36.64 2.23
CA LYS A 299 13.65 -36.91 1.83
C LYS A 299 14.69 -36.57 2.91
N LYS A 300 14.28 -36.00 4.06
CA LYS A 300 15.14 -35.77 5.26
C LYS A 300 16.44 -34.98 4.99
N ILE A 301 16.42 -34.01 4.07
CA ILE A 301 17.54 -33.08 3.82
C ILE A 301 17.03 -31.64 3.99
N ARG A 302 17.75 -30.83 4.78
CA ARG A 302 17.52 -29.38 4.88
C ARG A 302 18.19 -28.70 3.69
N ASP A 303 17.54 -28.77 2.54
CA ASP A 303 17.92 -27.99 1.35
C ASP A 303 17.36 -26.56 1.45
N GLU A 304 18.06 -25.61 0.82
CA GLU A 304 17.64 -24.21 0.64
C GLU A 304 16.20 -24.11 0.09
N LYS A 305 15.80 -25.12 -0.70
CA LYS A 305 14.46 -25.31 -1.28
C LYS A 305 13.36 -25.57 -0.24
N VAL A 306 13.68 -26.21 0.89
CA VAL A 306 12.71 -26.42 1.99
C VAL A 306 12.44 -25.11 2.73
N LEU A 307 13.50 -24.33 2.98
CA LEU A 307 13.37 -23.00 3.60
C LEU A 307 12.59 -22.02 2.69
N GLU A 308 12.83 -22.10 1.38
CA GLU A 308 12.08 -21.34 0.38
C GLU A 308 10.59 -21.73 0.37
N LEU A 309 10.25 -23.02 0.42
CA LEU A 309 8.87 -23.50 0.51
C LEU A 309 8.19 -23.13 1.85
N GLU A 310 8.89 -23.18 2.98
CA GLU A 310 8.36 -22.73 4.28
C GLU A 310 8.07 -21.22 4.25
N ALA A 311 8.96 -20.42 3.68
CA ALA A 311 8.74 -18.99 3.48
C ALA A 311 7.53 -18.73 2.58
N HIS A 312 7.38 -19.49 1.49
CA HIS A 312 6.23 -19.38 0.59
C HIS A 312 4.91 -19.78 1.26
N LYS A 313 4.88 -20.88 2.03
CA LYS A 313 3.70 -21.28 2.82
C LYS A 313 3.28 -20.17 3.78
N ALA A 314 4.23 -19.53 4.46
CA ALA A 314 3.94 -18.42 5.38
C ALA A 314 3.39 -17.19 4.64
N VAL A 315 3.92 -16.86 3.46
CA VAL A 315 3.42 -15.75 2.63
C VAL A 315 2.01 -16.05 2.10
N ILE A 316 1.74 -17.26 1.62
CA ILE A 316 0.42 -17.64 1.09
C ILE A 316 -0.64 -17.69 2.19
N LEU A 317 -0.32 -18.21 3.38
CA LEU A 317 -1.21 -18.14 4.54
C LEU A 317 -1.55 -16.70 4.90
N LYS A 318 -0.53 -15.83 4.95
CA LYS A 318 -0.71 -14.41 5.23
C LYS A 318 -1.53 -13.70 4.15
N LEU A 319 -1.37 -14.05 2.88
CA LEU A 319 -2.15 -13.51 1.77
C LEU A 319 -3.58 -14.05 1.75
N LYS A 320 -3.81 -15.33 2.10
CA LYS A 320 -5.15 -15.90 2.26
C LYS A 320 -5.91 -15.22 3.39
N ASP A 321 -5.24 -14.98 4.51
CA ASP A 321 -5.79 -14.24 5.65
C ASP A 321 -6.04 -12.78 5.27
N GLN A 322 -5.11 -12.11 4.57
CA GLN A 322 -5.29 -10.74 4.09
C GLN A 322 -6.39 -10.63 3.03
N TYR A 323 -6.51 -11.57 2.10
CA TYR A 323 -7.52 -11.55 1.03
C TYR A 323 -8.91 -11.84 1.59
N LYS A 324 -9.01 -12.75 2.56
CA LYS A 324 -10.24 -12.96 3.34
C LYS A 324 -10.61 -11.69 4.12
N LEU A 325 -9.63 -11.05 4.77
CA LEU A 325 -9.84 -9.78 5.46
C LEU A 325 -10.21 -8.63 4.51
N ILE A 326 -9.66 -8.60 3.29
CA ILE A 326 -9.90 -7.57 2.27
C ILE A 326 -11.24 -7.79 1.58
N LEU A 327 -11.66 -9.03 1.31
CA LEU A 327 -12.96 -9.34 0.73
C LEU A 327 -14.09 -9.20 1.74
N ASP A 328 -13.92 -9.72 2.96
CA ASP A 328 -14.88 -9.50 4.04
C ASP A 328 -15.03 -7.99 4.28
N LYS A 329 -13.91 -7.23 4.28
CA LYS A 329 -13.98 -5.76 4.31
C LYS A 329 -14.54 -5.14 3.03
N LYS A 330 -14.33 -5.68 1.83
CA LYS A 330 -14.75 -5.08 0.56
C LYS A 330 -16.23 -5.29 0.30
N ASP A 331 -16.77 -6.47 0.59
CA ASP A 331 -18.20 -6.76 0.46
C ASP A 331 -18.97 -6.00 1.56
N ASP A 332 -18.46 -5.95 2.79
CA ASP A 332 -19.00 -5.09 3.85
C ASP A 332 -18.87 -3.59 3.46
N CYS A 333 -17.73 -3.16 2.90
CA CYS A 333 -17.55 -1.76 2.47
C CYS A 333 -18.42 -1.39 1.27
N GLN A 334 -18.68 -2.32 0.33
CA GLN A 334 -19.50 -2.06 -0.84
C GLN A 334 -20.97 -1.97 -0.45
N GLU A 335 -21.47 -2.87 0.41
CA GLU A 335 -22.83 -2.77 0.93
C GLU A 335 -23.03 -1.46 1.74
N VAL A 336 -22.04 -1.09 2.55
CA VAL A 336 -22.05 0.17 3.30
C VAL A 336 -22.02 1.38 2.36
N LEU A 337 -21.20 1.36 1.31
CA LEU A 337 -21.13 2.42 0.31
C LEU A 337 -22.43 2.53 -0.49
N ASP A 338 -22.99 1.41 -0.95
CA ASP A 338 -24.25 1.35 -1.67
C ASP A 338 -25.40 1.91 -0.83
N ASN A 339 -25.39 1.66 0.49
CA ASN A 339 -26.33 2.25 1.42
C ASN A 339 -26.22 3.78 1.46
N TYR A 340 -25.00 4.34 1.49
CA TYR A 340 -24.77 5.79 1.48
C TYR A 340 -25.13 6.45 0.14
N LEU A 341 -24.98 5.72 -0.97
CA LEU A 341 -25.23 6.15 -2.34
C LEU A 341 -26.63 5.77 -2.86
N SER A 342 -27.52 5.26 -2.01
CA SER A 342 -28.88 4.89 -2.41
C SER A 342 -29.87 6.07 -2.29
N PRO A 343 -30.79 6.28 -3.25
CA PRO A 343 -31.90 7.20 -3.06
C PRO A 343 -32.80 6.74 -1.91
N ARG A 344 -33.54 7.67 -1.29
CA ARG A 344 -34.62 7.31 -0.36
C ARG A 344 -35.92 7.09 -1.11
N ASP A 345 -36.65 6.04 -0.73
CA ASP A 345 -38.00 5.81 -1.24
C ASP A 345 -39.00 6.79 -0.62
N ASN A 346 -38.79 7.14 0.66
CA ASN A 346 -39.62 8.10 1.39
C ASN A 346 -38.78 9.29 1.89
N PRO A 347 -39.24 10.55 1.70
CA PRO A 347 -38.59 11.73 2.27
C PRO A 347 -38.56 11.69 3.79
N MET A 348 -37.60 12.39 4.40
CA MET A 348 -37.62 12.61 5.85
C MET A 348 -38.74 13.60 6.21
N ASP A 349 -39.52 13.28 7.24
CA ASP A 349 -40.70 14.07 7.63
C ASP A 349 -40.39 15.23 8.59
N ASP A 350 -39.29 15.14 9.34
CA ASP A 350 -38.93 16.12 10.37
C ASP A 350 -38.07 17.26 9.81
N ASN A 351 -38.34 18.49 10.26
CA ASN A 351 -37.45 19.63 10.13
C ASN A 351 -36.54 19.71 11.36
N PHE A 352 -35.22 19.76 11.18
CA PHE A 352 -34.28 19.75 12.30
C PHE A 352 -32.95 20.43 11.99
N LEU A 353 -32.30 20.90 13.06
CA LEU A 353 -30.90 21.27 13.09
C LEU A 353 -30.14 20.18 13.83
N MET A 354 -29.14 19.60 13.18
CA MET A 354 -28.25 18.61 13.75
C MET A 354 -26.87 19.21 14.00
N VAL A 355 -26.36 18.98 15.20
CA VAL A 355 -24.99 19.34 15.58
C VAL A 355 -24.12 18.10 15.47
N LEU A 356 -23.05 18.24 14.70
CA LEU A 356 -22.00 17.23 14.60
C LEU A 356 -20.66 17.82 15.04
N ARG A 357 -20.67 18.92 15.82
CA ARG A 357 -19.47 19.67 16.20
C ARG A 357 -19.15 19.54 17.70
N ARG A 358 -18.07 18.82 18.01
CA ARG A 358 -17.60 18.55 19.39
C ARG A 358 -16.45 19.47 19.82
N TRP A 359 -15.40 19.55 19.00
CA TRP A 359 -14.14 20.24 19.31
C TRP A 359 -13.85 21.43 18.39
N ASN A 360 -12.86 22.24 18.75
CA ASN A 360 -12.37 23.36 17.95
C ASN A 360 -11.27 22.95 16.94
N SER A 361 -10.99 23.85 15.99
CA SER A 361 -10.10 23.60 14.85
C SER A 361 -8.59 23.57 15.16
N TRP A 362 -8.17 23.72 16.43
CA TRP A 362 -6.76 23.82 16.86
C TRP A 362 -6.12 22.49 17.32
N THR A 363 -6.64 21.35 16.88
CA THR A 363 -6.13 20.02 17.27
C THR A 363 -4.70 19.75 16.73
N PRO A 364 -3.74 19.19 17.51
CA PRO A 364 -2.29 19.25 17.22
C PRO A 364 -1.72 18.12 16.34
N ALA A 365 -0.49 18.31 15.85
CA ALA A 365 0.25 17.42 14.94
C ALA A 365 0.80 16.09 15.54
N ILE A 366 0.55 15.77 16.81
CA ILE A 366 0.95 14.48 17.44
C ILE A 366 -0.22 13.98 18.29
N ILE A 367 -0.64 12.74 18.02
CA ILE A 367 -1.93 12.13 18.37
C ILE A 367 -1.70 11.02 19.43
N THR A 368 -2.65 10.82 20.37
CA THR A 368 -2.70 9.65 21.28
C THR A 368 -3.96 8.81 21.08
N ASP A 369 -3.89 7.51 21.41
CA ASP A 369 -4.80 6.43 20.97
C ASP A 369 -6.25 6.43 21.55
N THR A 370 -6.83 7.56 22.00
CA THR A 370 -8.19 7.58 22.60
C THR A 370 -9.01 8.85 22.28
N GLU A 371 -9.43 9.07 21.02
CA GLU A 371 -10.33 10.20 20.68
C GLU A 371 -11.39 9.82 19.61
N SER A 372 -12.19 8.80 19.88
CA SER A 372 -13.01 8.07 18.90
C SER A 372 -14.26 8.79 18.35
N ASN A 373 -14.02 9.83 17.53
CA ASN A 373 -14.66 10.12 16.22
C ASN A 373 -14.97 11.62 16.06
N MET A 374 -13.94 12.46 16.20
CA MET A 374 -14.02 13.92 16.36
C MET A 374 -14.84 14.61 15.27
N GLY A 375 -16.05 15.06 15.63
CA GLY A 375 -17.00 15.70 14.73
C GLY A 375 -16.83 17.20 14.56
N GLY A 376 -17.02 17.65 13.33
CA GLY A 376 -17.25 19.05 13.00
C GLY A 376 -18.46 19.27 12.08
N GLY A 377 -19.05 20.44 12.20
CA GLY A 377 -20.08 20.96 11.30
C GLY A 377 -21.52 20.74 11.76
N TYR A 378 -22.43 21.17 10.90
CA TYR A 378 -23.87 21.15 11.16
C TYR A 378 -24.62 20.66 9.93
N PHE A 379 -25.80 20.11 10.17
CA PHE A 379 -26.73 19.77 9.11
C PHE A 379 -28.11 20.34 9.43
N LEU A 380 -28.59 21.23 8.57
CA LEU A 380 -29.92 21.80 8.63
C LEU A 380 -30.80 21.11 7.60
N PHE A 381 -31.85 20.44 8.04
CA PHE A 381 -32.86 19.86 7.17
C PHE A 381 -34.16 20.65 7.29
N TRP A 382 -34.57 21.29 6.20
CA TRP A 382 -35.76 22.14 6.14
C TRP A 382 -36.54 21.86 4.87
N GLU A 383 -37.81 21.48 5.03
CA GLU A 383 -38.77 21.24 3.95
C GLU A 383 -38.24 20.30 2.85
N GLY A 384 -37.61 19.20 3.28
CA GLY A 384 -37.06 18.20 2.36
C GLY A 384 -35.73 18.59 1.73
N LYS A 385 -35.10 19.69 2.18
CA LYS A 385 -33.79 20.16 1.71
C LYS A 385 -32.77 20.12 2.83
N GLY A 386 -31.68 19.37 2.62
CA GLY A 386 -30.55 19.31 3.54
C GLY A 386 -29.42 20.28 3.18
N ILE A 387 -28.91 20.98 4.17
CA ILE A 387 -27.83 21.97 4.04
C ILE A 387 -26.74 21.60 5.03
N VAL A 388 -25.56 21.29 4.50
CA VAL A 388 -24.35 21.05 5.29
C VAL A 388 -23.69 22.41 5.55
N ILE A 389 -23.28 22.68 6.79
CA ILE A 389 -22.65 23.94 7.19
C ILE A 389 -21.34 23.62 7.90
N ASP A 390 -20.23 24.16 7.37
CA ASP A 390 -18.87 24.00 7.88
C ASP A 390 -18.52 22.55 8.25
N PRO A 391 -18.61 21.59 7.29
CA PRO A 391 -18.29 20.18 7.55
C PRO A 391 -16.82 20.07 7.96
N GLY A 392 -16.54 19.54 9.16
CA GLY A 392 -15.20 19.44 9.71
C GLY A 392 -14.63 18.02 9.68
N PHE A 393 -13.65 17.75 10.54
CA PHE A 393 -13.13 16.40 10.74
C PHE A 393 -14.26 15.40 11.04
N ASP A 394 -14.13 14.19 10.48
CA ASP A 394 -15.07 13.07 10.56
C ASP A 394 -16.55 13.44 10.35
N PHE A 395 -16.85 14.54 9.64
CA PHE A 395 -18.22 14.94 9.37
C PHE A 395 -18.92 13.82 8.59
N LEU A 396 -18.29 13.33 7.52
CA LEU A 396 -18.85 12.26 6.69
C LEU A 396 -19.07 10.96 7.48
N TYR A 397 -18.13 10.59 8.34
CA TYR A 397 -18.27 9.40 9.17
C TYR A 397 -19.47 9.56 10.12
N ASN A 398 -19.56 10.67 10.84
CA ASN A 398 -20.67 10.90 11.76
C ASN A 398 -22.02 11.03 11.01
N PHE A 399 -22.03 11.71 9.86
CA PHE A 399 -23.21 11.91 9.04
C PHE A 399 -23.74 10.61 8.42
N LEU A 400 -22.87 9.83 7.76
CA LEU A 400 -23.24 8.62 7.03
C LEU A 400 -23.34 7.41 7.96
N HIS A 401 -22.32 7.18 8.79
CA HIS A 401 -22.21 5.97 9.59
C HIS A 401 -22.99 6.06 10.90
N LYS A 402 -22.74 7.09 11.73
CA LYS A 402 -23.41 7.22 13.03
C LYS A 402 -24.88 7.60 12.88
N GLU A 403 -25.16 8.63 12.09
CA GLU A 403 -26.52 9.20 11.96
C GLU A 403 -27.35 8.56 10.84
N LYS A 404 -26.77 7.66 10.05
CA LYS A 404 -27.44 6.92 8.97
C LYS A 404 -28.14 7.82 7.95
N LEU A 405 -27.57 9.02 7.72
CA LEU A 405 -27.97 9.90 6.63
C LEU A 405 -27.31 9.44 5.33
N ARG A 406 -27.81 9.93 4.20
CA ARG A 406 -27.36 9.53 2.86
C ARG A 406 -26.88 10.74 2.08
N ILE A 407 -26.05 10.51 1.07
CA ILE A 407 -25.64 11.58 0.15
C ILE A 407 -26.84 12.20 -0.58
N TYR A 408 -27.88 11.39 -0.79
CA TYR A 408 -29.18 11.85 -1.26
C TYR A 408 -29.78 13.02 -0.45
N ASP A 409 -29.51 13.07 0.86
CA ASP A 409 -30.10 14.07 1.77
C ASP A 409 -29.41 15.44 1.66
N VAL A 410 -28.30 15.56 0.92
CA VAL A 410 -27.53 16.80 0.77
C VAL A 410 -27.98 17.58 -0.46
N ASN A 411 -28.39 18.83 -0.26
CA ASN A 411 -28.81 19.75 -1.34
C ASN A 411 -27.94 21.01 -1.43
N ALA A 412 -27.29 21.42 -0.35
CA ALA A 412 -26.36 22.53 -0.36
C ALA A 412 -25.23 22.34 0.65
N VAL A 413 -24.11 23.00 0.40
CA VAL A 413 -22.97 23.05 1.32
C VAL A 413 -22.52 24.49 1.52
N ILE A 414 -22.34 24.91 2.78
CA ILE A 414 -21.91 26.25 3.17
C ILE A 414 -20.56 26.14 3.89
N ILE A 415 -19.57 26.90 3.42
CA ILE A 415 -18.25 27.04 4.05
C ILE A 415 -18.00 28.52 4.37
N THR A 416 -18.14 28.86 5.65
CA THR A 416 -18.08 30.21 6.18
C THR A 416 -16.66 30.75 6.33
N HIS A 417 -15.67 29.85 6.44
CA HIS A 417 -14.26 30.16 6.52
C HIS A 417 -13.40 28.94 6.12
N ALA A 418 -12.16 29.17 5.66
CA ALA A 418 -11.28 28.13 5.16
C ALA A 418 -10.19 27.76 6.19
N HIS A 419 -10.50 26.76 7.00
CA HIS A 419 -9.53 26.02 7.81
C HIS A 419 -9.20 24.66 7.18
N ILE A 420 -8.21 23.94 7.71
CA ILE A 420 -7.83 22.63 7.17
C ILE A 420 -9.00 21.65 7.37
N ASP A 421 -9.53 21.61 8.58
CA ASP A 421 -10.64 20.76 8.99
C ASP A 421 -11.91 20.96 8.16
N HIS A 422 -12.30 22.21 7.85
CA HIS A 422 -13.54 22.50 7.11
C HIS A 422 -13.49 22.20 5.61
N CYS A 423 -12.31 21.83 5.11
CA CYS A 423 -12.07 21.67 3.69
C CYS A 423 -11.79 20.22 3.27
N VAL A 424 -11.36 19.37 4.20
CA VAL A 424 -11.05 17.96 3.91
C VAL A 424 -12.30 17.23 3.42
N ASP A 425 -13.41 17.37 4.15
CA ASP A 425 -14.64 16.64 3.83
C ASP A 425 -15.47 17.28 2.71
N PHE A 426 -15.19 18.54 2.34
CA PHE A 426 -15.88 19.18 1.21
C PHE A 426 -15.56 18.48 -0.12
N GLU A 427 -14.28 18.14 -0.34
CA GLU A 427 -13.84 17.42 -1.54
C GLU A 427 -14.42 15.99 -1.59
N ALA A 428 -14.46 15.34 -0.44
CA ALA A 428 -15.05 14.01 -0.28
C ALA A 428 -16.58 14.04 -0.54
N LEU A 429 -17.30 15.04 -0.03
CA LEU A 429 -18.72 15.26 -0.33
C LEU A 429 -18.98 15.41 -1.83
N LEU A 430 -18.19 16.24 -2.53
CA LEU A 430 -18.29 16.39 -3.98
C LEU A 430 -17.98 15.10 -4.73
N THR A 431 -17.03 14.31 -4.24
CA THR A 431 -16.72 12.99 -4.80
C THR A 431 -17.90 12.04 -4.62
N LEU A 432 -18.46 11.95 -3.42
CA LEU A 432 -19.61 11.08 -3.14
C LEU A 432 -20.88 11.48 -3.90
N ILE A 433 -21.12 12.76 -4.16
CA ILE A 433 -22.22 13.22 -5.03
C ILE A 433 -22.03 12.75 -6.47
N TYR A 434 -20.78 12.72 -6.95
CA TYR A 434 -20.47 12.17 -8.27
C TYR A 434 -20.70 10.66 -8.30
N GLU A 435 -20.15 9.92 -7.34
CA GLU A 435 -20.35 8.48 -7.23
C GLU A 435 -21.85 8.12 -7.10
N TYR A 436 -22.62 8.92 -6.37
CA TYR A 436 -24.07 8.80 -6.30
C TYR A 436 -24.69 8.87 -7.69
N ASN A 437 -24.41 9.94 -8.45
CA ASN A 437 -24.96 10.13 -9.79
C ASN A 437 -24.51 9.04 -10.77
N ASP A 438 -23.23 8.64 -10.70
CA ASP A 438 -22.65 7.59 -11.54
C ASP A 438 -23.29 6.22 -11.26
N SER A 439 -23.56 5.91 -9.99
CA SER A 439 -24.27 4.68 -9.61
C SER A 439 -25.69 4.61 -10.20
N LEU A 440 -26.38 5.75 -10.34
CA LEU A 440 -27.69 5.81 -11.01
C LEU A 440 -27.55 5.59 -12.52
N GLU A 441 -26.50 6.12 -13.16
CA GLU A 441 -26.22 5.87 -14.58
C GLU A 441 -25.90 4.39 -14.85
N HIS A 442 -25.16 3.75 -13.95
CA HIS A 442 -24.88 2.32 -14.04
C HIS A 442 -26.15 1.48 -13.91
N LYS A 443 -27.04 1.81 -12.96
CA LYS A 443 -28.35 1.15 -12.83
C LYS A 443 -29.22 1.31 -14.07
N LYS A 444 -29.24 2.51 -14.66
CA LYS A 444 -29.92 2.79 -15.92
C LYS A 444 -29.38 1.95 -17.08
N LYS A 445 -28.06 1.96 -17.31
CA LYS A 445 -27.43 1.13 -18.35
C LYS A 445 -27.71 -0.35 -18.18
N PHE A 446 -27.74 -0.85 -16.95
CA PHE A 446 -28.09 -2.24 -16.67
C PHE A 446 -29.54 -2.56 -17.06
N MET A 447 -30.50 -1.69 -16.72
CA MET A 447 -31.89 -1.85 -17.16
C MET A 447 -32.05 -1.77 -18.68
N ASP A 448 -31.36 -0.83 -19.35
CA ASP A 448 -31.37 -0.71 -20.82
C ASP A 448 -30.87 -2.02 -21.49
N THR A 449 -29.91 -2.73 -20.88
CA THR A 449 -29.44 -4.04 -21.41
C THR A 449 -30.40 -5.22 -21.16
N ILE A 450 -31.36 -5.07 -20.25
CA ILE A 450 -32.44 -6.05 -20.04
C ILE A 450 -33.52 -5.83 -21.11
N ASP A 451 -33.84 -4.57 -21.41
CA ASP A 451 -34.77 -4.16 -22.47
C ASP A 451 -34.38 -4.79 -23.83
N ASP A 452 -33.10 -4.69 -24.21
CA ASP A 452 -32.54 -5.28 -25.43
C ASP A 452 -32.71 -6.82 -25.55
N LYS A 453 -33.14 -7.52 -24.50
CA LYS A 453 -33.23 -8.99 -24.43
C LYS A 453 -34.66 -9.54 -24.36
N ILE A 454 -35.70 -8.71 -24.22
CA ILE A 454 -37.08 -9.17 -23.99
C ILE A 454 -38.02 -8.63 -25.09
N ASP A 455 -38.92 -9.48 -25.61
CA ASP A 455 -39.67 -9.26 -26.85
C ASP A 455 -41.16 -8.89 -26.60
N HIS A 456 -41.45 -8.06 -25.60
CA HIS A 456 -42.82 -7.69 -25.20
C HIS A 456 -42.99 -6.19 -24.87
N GLU A 457 -43.84 -5.49 -25.63
CA GLU A 457 -44.21 -4.05 -25.51
C GLU A 457 -44.73 -3.58 -24.12
N ILE A 458 -44.92 -4.49 -23.15
CA ILE A 458 -45.42 -4.18 -21.80
C ILE A 458 -44.27 -3.84 -20.82
N GLU A 459 -43.00 -4.10 -21.16
CA GLU A 459 -41.85 -3.79 -20.28
C GLU A 459 -41.11 -2.48 -20.65
N GLU A 460 -41.13 -2.04 -21.93
CA GLU A 460 -40.46 -0.80 -22.38
C GLU A 460 -40.96 0.47 -21.63
N LEU A 461 -42.28 0.59 -21.43
CA LEU A 461 -42.89 1.72 -20.73
C LEU A 461 -42.48 1.77 -19.25
N GLU A 462 -42.31 0.62 -18.60
CA GLU A 462 -41.88 0.53 -17.21
C GLU A 462 -40.39 0.89 -17.06
N ILE A 463 -39.55 0.48 -18.01
CA ILE A 463 -38.11 0.84 -18.05
C ILE A 463 -37.94 2.34 -18.34
N GLU A 464 -38.71 2.91 -19.27
CA GLU A 464 -38.71 4.35 -19.50
C GLU A 464 -39.14 5.15 -18.27
N GLU A 465 -40.18 4.72 -17.57
CA GLU A 465 -40.67 5.37 -16.35
C GLU A 465 -39.64 5.25 -15.22
N PHE A 466 -39.02 4.07 -15.06
CA PHE A 466 -37.92 3.84 -14.13
C PHE A 466 -36.70 4.74 -14.43
N ASN A 467 -36.32 4.85 -15.71
CA ASN A 467 -35.21 5.69 -16.14
C ASN A 467 -35.50 7.18 -15.93
N LYS A 468 -36.74 7.62 -16.14
CA LYS A 468 -37.18 8.99 -15.83
C LYS A 468 -37.14 9.27 -14.33
N ASP A 469 -37.53 8.32 -13.50
CA ASP A 469 -37.41 8.41 -12.03
C ASP A 469 -35.95 8.51 -11.58
N LEU A 470 -35.05 7.69 -12.14
CA LEU A 470 -33.61 7.76 -11.86
C LEU A 470 -32.99 9.10 -12.29
N ASP A 471 -33.32 9.60 -13.48
CA ASP A 471 -32.84 10.92 -13.93
C ASP A 471 -33.36 12.05 -13.03
N GLY A 472 -34.60 11.93 -12.52
CA GLY A 472 -35.17 12.85 -11.53
C GLY A 472 -34.50 12.78 -10.15
N LYS A 473 -33.83 11.67 -9.83
CA LYS A 473 -33.10 11.47 -8.56
C LYS A 473 -31.67 11.99 -8.58
N LYS A 474 -31.08 12.26 -9.75
CA LYS A 474 -29.74 12.85 -9.88
C LYS A 474 -29.62 14.17 -9.10
N LYS A 475 -28.46 14.38 -8.50
CA LYS A 475 -28.21 15.51 -7.60
C LYS A 475 -27.21 16.49 -8.21
N LYS A 476 -27.59 17.77 -8.16
CA LYS A 476 -26.68 18.91 -8.23
C LYS A 476 -26.87 19.73 -6.96
N ILE A 477 -25.79 20.11 -6.30
CA ILE A 477 -25.85 20.87 -5.05
C ILE A 477 -25.51 22.34 -5.24
N ASP A 478 -26.07 23.21 -4.42
CA ASP A 478 -25.62 24.60 -4.34
C ASP A 478 -24.47 24.74 -3.34
N VAL A 479 -23.46 25.53 -3.69
CA VAL A 479 -22.28 25.72 -2.83
C VAL A 479 -22.16 27.19 -2.45
N PHE A 480 -21.98 27.45 -1.16
CA PHE A 480 -21.81 28.79 -0.62
C PHE A 480 -20.42 28.90 0.00
N LEU A 481 -19.57 29.75 -0.55
CA LEU A 481 -18.16 29.82 -0.17
C LEU A 481 -17.78 31.25 0.21
N ASN A 482 -17.07 31.42 1.33
CA ASN A 482 -16.36 32.66 1.58
C ASN A 482 -15.17 32.81 0.61
N LEU A 483 -14.58 34.01 0.57
CA LEU A 483 -13.48 34.29 -0.36
C LEU A 483 -12.25 33.38 -0.14
N GLY A 484 -11.96 32.98 1.10
CA GLY A 484 -10.89 32.05 1.42
C GLY A 484 -11.12 30.67 0.80
N ALA A 485 -12.31 30.11 1.02
CA ALA A 485 -12.70 28.81 0.49
C ALA A 485 -12.79 28.83 -1.04
N MET A 486 -13.33 29.91 -1.64
CA MET A 486 -13.34 30.07 -3.10
C MET A 486 -11.94 30.01 -3.71
N LYS A 487 -10.95 30.69 -3.10
CA LYS A 487 -9.56 30.64 -3.57
C LYS A 487 -8.95 29.24 -3.46
N LYS A 488 -9.29 28.50 -2.40
CA LYS A 488 -8.82 27.13 -2.18
C LYS A 488 -9.40 26.16 -3.21
N PHE A 489 -10.70 26.25 -3.51
CA PHE A 489 -11.42 25.29 -4.36
C PHE A 489 -11.55 25.69 -5.83
N LEU A 490 -11.01 26.83 -6.26
CA LEU A 490 -11.20 27.34 -7.63
C LEU A 490 -10.80 26.33 -8.73
N GLY A 491 -9.77 25.51 -8.49
CA GLY A 491 -9.34 24.47 -9.43
C GLY A 491 -10.17 23.17 -9.40
N TRP A 492 -11.04 23.02 -8.41
CA TRP A 492 -11.77 21.79 -8.08
C TRP A 492 -13.28 21.89 -8.37
N ILE A 493 -13.74 23.07 -8.79
CA ILE A 493 -15.14 23.34 -9.12
C ILE A 493 -15.30 23.28 -10.65
N PRO A 494 -15.54 22.11 -11.26
CA PRO A 494 -15.88 22.03 -12.66
C PRO A 494 -17.28 22.63 -12.85
N VAL A 495 -17.34 23.77 -13.52
CA VAL A 495 -18.60 24.36 -13.99
C VAL A 495 -18.74 24.00 -15.47
N ASP A 496 -19.07 22.75 -15.78
CA ASP A 496 -19.48 22.36 -17.13
C ASP A 496 -20.98 22.09 -17.15
N GLU A 497 -21.75 23.03 -17.72
CA GLU A 497 -23.20 22.88 -17.86
C GLU A 497 -23.59 21.69 -18.77
N LYS A 498 -22.67 21.22 -19.62
CA LYS A 498 -22.90 20.08 -20.52
C LYS A 498 -22.59 18.72 -19.87
N ASP A 499 -21.90 18.71 -18.74
CA ASP A 499 -21.61 17.48 -18.01
C ASP A 499 -22.87 17.02 -17.26
N LYS A 500 -23.35 15.82 -17.64
CA LYS A 500 -24.51 15.18 -17.00
C LYS A 500 -24.23 14.75 -15.55
N ASN A 501 -22.96 14.64 -15.18
CA ASN A 501 -22.48 14.32 -13.83
C ASN A 501 -21.92 15.55 -13.11
N ALA A 502 -22.17 16.77 -13.63
CA ALA A 502 -21.81 18.02 -12.97
C ALA A 502 -22.37 18.07 -11.54
N LYS A 503 -21.48 18.27 -10.56
CA LYS A 503 -21.76 18.16 -9.13
C LYS A 503 -22.46 19.40 -8.55
N ILE A 504 -22.18 20.57 -9.14
CA ILE A 504 -22.53 21.88 -8.59
C ILE A 504 -23.57 22.55 -9.49
N LYS A 505 -24.67 23.00 -8.89
CA LYS A 505 -25.76 23.74 -9.54
C LYS A 505 -25.44 25.24 -9.62
N ARG A 506 -25.13 25.86 -8.47
CA ARG A 506 -24.80 27.29 -8.34
C ARG A 506 -23.72 27.49 -7.29
N ILE A 507 -22.93 28.55 -7.44
CA ILE A 507 -21.93 28.99 -6.47
C ILE A 507 -22.32 30.37 -5.97
N TYR A 508 -22.42 30.53 -4.65
CA TYR A 508 -22.80 31.76 -3.98
C TYR A 508 -21.63 32.30 -3.13
N PRO A 509 -21.20 33.55 -3.35
CA PRO A 509 -20.19 34.15 -2.50
C PRO A 509 -20.77 34.52 -1.12
N LEU A 510 -20.05 34.20 -0.06
CA LEU A 510 -20.35 34.64 1.30
C LEU A 510 -19.57 35.92 1.62
N GLU A 511 -20.18 37.08 1.37
CA GLU A 511 -19.63 38.38 1.74
C GLU A 511 -20.50 39.08 2.79
N PRO A 512 -19.92 39.60 3.89
CA PRO A 512 -20.69 40.30 4.91
C PRO A 512 -21.56 41.43 4.37
N GLY A 513 -22.84 41.44 4.76
CA GLY A 513 -23.83 42.42 4.30
C GLY A 513 -24.68 41.94 3.12
N ILE A 514 -24.27 40.88 2.42
CA ILE A 514 -25.08 40.25 1.37
C ILE A 514 -26.20 39.41 2.00
N THR A 515 -27.35 39.38 1.34
CA THR A 515 -28.46 38.47 1.65
C THR A 515 -28.80 37.66 0.41
N HIS A 516 -28.79 36.34 0.53
CA HIS A 516 -29.22 35.41 -0.51
C HIS A 516 -30.66 34.98 -0.22
N ASP A 517 -31.59 35.27 -1.15
CA ASP A 517 -32.98 34.80 -1.10
C ASP A 517 -33.07 33.47 -1.86
N LEU A 518 -33.27 32.37 -1.13
CA LEU A 518 -33.22 31.01 -1.66
C LEU A 518 -34.62 30.43 -1.67
N GLU A 519 -35.42 30.83 -2.66
CA GLU A 519 -36.82 30.40 -2.79
C GLU A 519 -36.95 28.87 -2.92
N ASP A 520 -36.02 28.21 -3.61
CA ASP A 520 -35.96 26.74 -3.75
C ASP A 520 -35.81 25.98 -2.41
N TYR A 521 -35.41 26.69 -1.35
CA TYR A 521 -35.17 26.17 -0.01
C TYR A 521 -36.11 26.79 1.04
N ASN A 522 -37.02 27.68 0.62
CA ASN A 522 -37.86 28.47 1.52
C ASN A 522 -37.09 29.13 2.69
N LEU A 523 -35.92 29.71 2.35
CA LEU A 523 -35.09 30.41 3.33
C LEU A 523 -34.35 31.62 2.76
N LYS A 524 -33.95 32.52 3.66
CA LYS A 524 -33.00 33.60 3.40
C LYS A 524 -31.73 33.40 4.20
N LEU A 525 -30.59 33.58 3.54
CA LEU A 525 -29.28 33.49 4.15
C LEU A 525 -28.65 34.89 4.21
N LYS A 526 -28.59 35.47 5.42
CA LYS A 526 -28.00 36.80 5.67
C LYS A 526 -26.57 36.64 6.17
N ILE A 527 -25.61 37.18 5.43
CA ILE A 527 -24.19 37.02 5.72
C ILE A 527 -23.75 38.11 6.70
N LYS A 528 -23.26 37.69 7.86
CA LYS A 528 -22.85 38.56 8.96
C LYS A 528 -21.34 38.74 8.99
N LYS A 529 -20.89 39.87 9.52
CA LYS A 529 -19.47 40.12 9.74
C LYS A 529 -18.97 39.21 10.86
N ALA A 530 -17.87 38.51 10.62
CA ALA A 530 -17.10 37.77 11.60
C ALA A 530 -15.63 38.20 11.50
N ILE A 531 -14.86 38.02 12.59
CA ILE A 531 -13.41 38.23 12.59
C ILE A 531 -12.74 36.95 13.07
N HIS A 532 -12.09 36.27 12.14
CA HIS A 532 -11.36 35.04 12.36
C HIS A 532 -10.14 35.00 11.44
N ASN A 533 -9.05 34.41 11.92
CA ASN A 533 -7.84 34.23 11.13
C ASN A 533 -7.96 32.94 10.32
N ASP A 534 -8.10 33.08 9.00
CA ASP A 534 -8.16 31.98 8.03
C ASP A 534 -6.77 31.81 7.37
N ILE A 535 -6.46 30.59 6.91
CA ILE A 535 -5.19 30.19 6.26
C ILE A 535 -4.79 31.17 5.15
N LEU A 536 -5.76 31.61 4.35
CA LEU A 536 -5.50 32.41 3.15
C LEU A 536 -5.71 33.91 3.37
N THR A 537 -6.48 34.31 4.40
CA THR A 537 -6.81 35.71 4.63
C THR A 537 -7.12 36.04 6.09
N LYS A 538 -6.78 37.24 6.56
CA LYS A 538 -6.99 37.67 7.96
C LYS A 538 -8.37 38.30 8.25
N THR A 539 -9.25 38.45 7.25
CA THR A 539 -10.42 39.36 7.36
C THR A 539 -11.70 38.91 6.65
N TYR A 540 -11.84 37.67 6.18
CA TYR A 540 -12.97 37.26 5.35
C TYR A 540 -13.79 36.06 5.88
N SER A 541 -13.72 35.77 7.17
CA SER A 541 -14.71 34.89 7.82
C SER A 541 -16.09 35.54 7.85
N THR A 542 -17.14 34.73 7.75
CA THR A 542 -18.51 35.24 7.76
C THR A 542 -19.37 34.51 8.76
N GLY A 543 -20.14 35.25 9.55
CA GLY A 543 -21.24 34.68 10.33
C GLY A 543 -22.47 34.44 9.48
N LEU A 544 -23.41 33.61 9.95
CA LEU A 544 -24.66 33.32 9.23
C LEU A 544 -25.89 33.65 10.08
N LEU A 545 -26.87 34.31 9.47
CA LEU A 545 -28.23 34.38 10.00
C LEU A 545 -29.18 33.76 8.98
N VAL A 546 -29.70 32.59 9.31
CA VAL A 546 -30.65 31.83 8.48
C VAL A 546 -32.07 32.19 8.90
N GLU A 547 -32.89 32.63 7.96
CA GLU A 547 -34.31 32.92 8.16
C GLU A 547 -35.15 31.91 7.40
N LEU A 548 -35.87 31.05 8.11
CA LEU A 548 -36.72 29.98 7.56
C LEU A 548 -38.18 30.42 7.51
N TYR A 549 -38.88 30.09 6.42
CA TYR A 549 -40.31 30.36 6.22
C TYR A 549 -40.99 29.19 5.49
N GLY A 550 -42.31 29.21 5.35
CA GLY A 550 -43.08 28.17 4.66
C GLY A 550 -44.05 27.44 5.60
N LYS A 551 -43.62 26.31 6.17
CA LYS A 551 -44.40 25.51 7.13
C LYS A 551 -44.37 26.07 8.57
N ALA A 552 -45.30 25.57 9.38
CA ALA A 552 -45.46 25.89 10.81
C ALA A 552 -45.81 27.36 11.15
N GLY A 553 -46.42 28.09 10.21
CA GLY A 553 -46.93 29.44 10.45
C GLY A 553 -45.89 30.56 10.36
N TYR A 554 -44.68 30.25 9.90
CA TYR A 554 -43.63 31.24 9.64
C TYR A 554 -43.71 31.76 8.20
N ASP A 555 -43.72 33.08 8.04
CA ASP A 555 -43.81 33.75 6.75
C ASP A 555 -42.61 34.68 6.51
N LYS A 556 -42.56 35.33 5.33
CA LYS A 556 -41.49 36.27 5.00
C LYS A 556 -41.43 37.49 5.94
N LYS A 557 -42.45 37.76 6.77
CA LYS A 557 -42.48 38.87 7.75
C LYS A 557 -42.05 38.43 9.15
N ASN A 558 -42.37 37.20 9.54
CA ASN A 558 -42.02 36.59 10.81
C ASN A 558 -41.37 35.23 10.59
N PRO A 559 -40.09 35.20 10.14
CA PRO A 559 -39.37 33.96 9.90
C PRO A 559 -38.81 33.37 11.21
N PHE A 560 -38.57 32.06 11.21
CA PHE A 560 -37.81 31.40 12.27
C PHE A 560 -36.32 31.64 12.03
N LYS A 561 -35.59 32.07 13.06
CA LYS A 561 -34.22 32.60 12.89
C LYS A 561 -33.18 31.76 13.61
N ILE A 562 -32.13 31.38 12.88
CA ILE A 562 -30.98 30.65 13.41
C ILE A 562 -29.71 31.47 13.17
N GLY A 563 -28.98 31.79 14.23
CA GLY A 563 -27.73 32.53 14.17
C GLY A 563 -26.52 31.63 14.41
N PHE A 564 -25.58 31.59 13.46
CA PHE A 564 -24.27 30.95 13.61
C PHE A 564 -23.20 32.02 13.70
N THR A 565 -22.37 31.96 14.74
CA THR A 565 -21.33 32.97 15.03
C THR A 565 -20.03 32.78 14.25
N SER A 566 -19.83 31.61 13.61
CA SER A 566 -18.71 31.26 12.73
C SER A 566 -17.32 31.60 13.27
N ASP A 567 -16.93 30.95 14.37
CA ASP A 567 -15.57 31.00 14.94
C ASP A 567 -14.94 32.38 15.08
N THR A 568 -15.78 33.39 15.33
CA THR A 568 -15.36 34.78 15.41
C THR A 568 -14.85 35.15 16.79
N ARG A 569 -13.94 36.12 16.90
CA ARG A 569 -13.58 36.73 18.20
C ARG A 569 -14.68 37.64 18.74
N HIS A 570 -14.67 37.87 20.05
CA HIS A 570 -15.61 38.80 20.68
C HIS A 570 -15.41 40.26 20.22
N ALA A 571 -16.48 40.83 19.67
CA ALA A 571 -16.66 42.27 19.48
C ALA A 571 -18.15 42.60 19.60
N ASP A 572 -18.48 43.66 20.35
CA ASP A 572 -19.87 44.01 20.63
C ASP A 572 -20.72 44.20 19.37
N GLU A 573 -20.13 44.80 18.34
CA GLU A 573 -20.75 45.02 17.03
C GLU A 573 -21.06 43.72 16.29
N ILE A 574 -20.23 42.68 16.45
CA ILE A 574 -20.39 41.39 15.77
C ILE A 574 -21.58 40.66 16.39
N VAL A 575 -21.59 40.59 17.71
CA VAL A 575 -22.61 39.89 18.49
C VAL A 575 -23.99 40.54 18.32
N ALA A 576 -24.05 41.88 18.24
CA ALA A 576 -25.29 42.61 18.06
C ALA A 576 -26.04 42.26 16.76
N GLN A 577 -25.36 41.66 15.77
CA GLN A 577 -25.98 41.21 14.52
C GLN A 577 -26.97 40.06 14.69
N TYR A 578 -26.95 39.37 15.84
CA TYR A 578 -27.77 38.19 16.15
C TYR A 578 -28.91 38.49 17.13
N LYS A 579 -29.35 39.75 17.20
CA LYS A 579 -30.46 40.15 18.05
C LYS A 579 -31.79 39.51 17.59
N ASN A 580 -32.56 38.99 18.54
CA ASN A 580 -33.88 38.38 18.35
C ASN A 580 -33.88 37.17 17.41
N VAL A 581 -32.90 36.26 17.57
CA VAL A 581 -32.92 34.94 16.92
C VAL A 581 -33.70 33.93 17.77
N ASP A 582 -34.23 32.87 17.17
CA ASP A 582 -34.88 31.79 17.93
C ASP A 582 -33.84 30.80 18.47
N VAL A 583 -32.85 30.47 17.63
CA VAL A 583 -31.72 29.60 17.97
C VAL A 583 -30.41 30.34 17.74
N LEU A 584 -29.51 30.30 18.73
CA LEU A 584 -28.13 30.76 18.58
C LEU A 584 -27.17 29.57 18.70
N VAL A 585 -26.20 29.51 17.79
CA VAL A 585 -25.08 28.55 17.84
C VAL A 585 -23.78 29.34 18.05
N PRO A 586 -23.42 29.64 19.31
CA PRO A 586 -22.13 30.21 19.65
C PRO A 586 -21.04 29.12 19.68
N HIS A 587 -19.86 29.44 19.14
CA HIS A 587 -18.68 28.59 19.22
C HIS A 587 -17.86 28.99 20.45
N LEU A 588 -17.50 28.06 21.34
CA LEU A 588 -16.71 28.37 22.55
C LEU A 588 -15.27 27.87 22.41
N GLY A 589 -14.44 28.62 21.68
CA GLY A 589 -13.03 28.27 21.51
C GLY A 589 -12.24 28.30 22.82
N SER A 590 -10.95 27.96 22.73
CA SER A 590 -10.16 27.74 23.95
C SER A 590 -10.13 28.94 24.90
N ILE A 591 -10.42 28.65 26.16
CA ILE A 591 -10.43 29.60 27.27
C ILE A 591 -9.02 29.81 27.83
N ASP A 592 -8.73 31.00 28.34
CA ASP A 592 -7.47 31.26 29.06
C ASP A 592 -7.69 32.05 30.35
N GLU A 593 -6.62 32.30 31.11
CA GLU A 593 -6.68 33.01 32.40
C GLU A 593 -7.41 34.37 32.34
N ASN A 594 -7.45 35.03 31.16
CA ASN A 594 -8.13 36.31 30.99
C ASN A 594 -9.65 36.20 31.02
N ASP A 595 -10.21 35.03 30.71
CA ASP A 595 -11.66 34.78 30.78
C ASP A 595 -12.17 34.82 32.21
N PHE A 596 -11.34 34.40 33.16
CA PHE A 596 -11.64 34.42 34.60
C PHE A 596 -11.34 35.75 35.28
N ASN A 597 -10.65 36.68 34.59
CA ASN A 597 -10.35 38.00 35.14
C ASN A 597 -11.37 39.05 34.62
N PRO A 598 -12.37 39.46 35.41
CA PRO A 598 -13.39 40.43 34.97
C PRO A 598 -12.82 41.81 34.61
N LEU A 599 -11.58 42.14 35.04
CA LEU A 599 -10.90 43.40 34.75
C LEU A 599 -10.00 43.34 33.51
N SER A 600 -9.82 42.16 32.90
CA SER A 600 -8.97 42.04 31.71
C SER A 600 -9.57 42.79 30.52
N LYS A 601 -8.76 43.68 29.93
CA LYS A 601 -9.09 44.43 28.70
C LYS A 601 -8.55 43.75 27.43
N LYS A 602 -7.94 42.57 27.56
CA LYS A 602 -7.36 41.84 26.42
C LYS A 602 -8.51 41.35 25.54
N ARG A 603 -8.44 41.64 24.24
CA ARG A 603 -9.44 41.19 23.27
C ARG A 603 -9.15 39.75 22.86
N ASP A 604 -10.21 39.00 22.60
CA ASP A 604 -10.12 37.67 21.99
C ASP A 604 -9.38 37.77 20.66
N GLN A 605 -8.52 36.79 20.38
CA GLN A 605 -7.68 36.83 19.18
C GLN A 605 -8.41 36.23 17.98
N ASN A 606 -9.01 35.04 18.12
CA ASN A 606 -9.60 34.28 17.02
C ASN A 606 -11.04 33.83 17.29
N HIS A 607 -11.33 33.08 18.36
CA HIS A 607 -12.67 32.55 18.67
C HIS A 607 -13.38 33.32 19.80
N LEU A 608 -14.69 33.13 19.93
CA LEU A 608 -15.45 33.61 21.09
C LEU A 608 -14.97 32.79 22.27
N LYS A 609 -14.53 33.48 23.30
CA LYS A 609 -14.28 32.85 24.60
C LYS A 609 -15.50 33.01 25.50
N LEU A 610 -15.38 32.60 26.76
CA LEU A 610 -16.49 32.58 27.70
C LEU A 610 -17.24 33.94 27.77
N LYS A 611 -16.51 35.05 27.88
CA LYS A 611 -17.12 36.39 27.89
C LYS A 611 -17.88 36.71 26.60
N GLY A 612 -17.32 36.29 25.46
CA GLY A 612 -17.93 36.48 24.15
C GLY A 612 -19.22 35.67 23.99
N VAL A 613 -19.23 34.42 24.44
CA VAL A 613 -20.42 33.55 24.42
C VAL A 613 -21.51 34.10 25.34
N ILE A 614 -21.19 34.53 26.56
CA ILE A 614 -22.14 35.18 27.47
C ILE A 614 -22.73 36.44 26.85
N SER A 615 -21.88 37.29 26.25
CA SER A 615 -22.30 38.50 25.52
C SER A 615 -23.25 38.15 24.36
N ALA A 616 -22.98 37.05 23.65
CA ALA A 616 -23.80 36.58 22.54
C ALA A 616 -25.17 36.07 22.95
N ILE A 617 -25.22 35.23 23.98
CA ILE A 617 -26.47 34.73 24.54
C ILE A 617 -27.32 35.92 25.04
N SER A 618 -26.72 36.79 25.86
CA SER A 618 -27.40 37.95 26.44
C SER A 618 -28.02 38.89 25.39
N LYS A 619 -27.26 39.25 24.36
CA LYS A 619 -27.72 40.19 23.33
C LYS A 619 -28.65 39.56 22.29
N SER A 620 -28.52 38.26 22.05
CA SER A 620 -29.37 37.55 21.09
C SER A 620 -30.80 37.40 21.59
N GLN A 621 -31.00 37.24 22.91
CA GLN A 621 -32.27 36.89 23.53
C GLN A 621 -32.87 35.60 22.91
N ALA A 622 -32.00 34.66 22.51
CA ALA A 622 -32.43 33.42 21.90
C ALA A 622 -33.31 32.57 22.83
N LYS A 623 -34.25 31.81 22.26
CA LYS A 623 -35.03 30.82 23.03
C LYS A 623 -34.17 29.60 23.40
N LEU A 624 -33.23 29.27 22.52
CA LEU A 624 -32.28 28.18 22.67
C LEU A 624 -30.89 28.64 22.23
N ALA A 625 -29.88 28.41 23.06
CA ALA A 625 -28.48 28.51 22.69
C ALA A 625 -27.86 27.12 22.69
N VAL A 626 -27.35 26.66 21.55
CA VAL A 626 -26.61 25.40 21.44
C VAL A 626 -25.15 25.75 21.34
N ILE A 627 -24.45 25.71 22.48
CA ILE A 627 -23.04 26.07 22.55
C ILE A 627 -22.26 24.92 21.95
N SER A 628 -21.56 25.15 20.86
CA SER A 628 -20.75 24.11 20.19
C SER A 628 -19.29 24.48 20.21
N GLU A 629 -18.44 23.59 19.66
CA GLU A 629 -17.01 23.84 19.49
C GLU A 629 -16.35 24.22 20.81
N PHE A 630 -16.35 23.30 21.77
CA PHE A 630 -15.70 23.57 23.04
C PHE A 630 -14.18 23.43 22.91
N GLY A 631 -13.44 24.32 23.57
CA GLY A 631 -12.04 24.08 23.88
C GLY A 631 -11.84 22.74 24.57
N GLU A 632 -10.86 21.96 24.10
CA GLU A 632 -10.55 20.63 24.62
C GLU A 632 -10.33 20.65 26.14
N GLU A 633 -9.73 21.73 26.63
CA GLU A 633 -9.42 21.93 28.04
C GLU A 633 -10.65 21.94 28.97
N LEU A 634 -11.87 22.12 28.43
CA LEU A 634 -13.09 22.09 29.21
C LEU A 634 -13.57 20.67 29.52
N GLY A 635 -13.20 19.65 28.73
CA GLY A 635 -13.50 18.24 29.00
C GLY A 635 -14.93 17.98 29.52
N GLU A 636 -15.04 17.41 30.73
CA GLU A 636 -16.33 17.13 31.38
C GLU A 636 -17.01 18.39 31.95
N SER A 637 -16.24 19.46 32.25
CA SER A 637 -16.73 20.73 32.81
C SER A 637 -17.57 21.56 31.83
N ARG A 638 -17.75 21.10 30.59
CA ARG A 638 -18.68 21.71 29.62
C ARG A 638 -20.11 21.72 30.16
N ILE A 639 -20.54 20.64 30.80
CA ILE A 639 -21.90 20.53 31.37
C ILE A 639 -22.07 21.48 32.54
N ASP A 640 -21.10 21.51 33.47
CA ASP A 640 -21.12 22.44 34.61
C ASP A 640 -21.21 23.90 34.15
N LEU A 641 -20.49 24.24 33.07
CA LEU A 641 -20.55 25.56 32.46
C LEU A 641 -21.95 25.86 31.90
N VAL A 642 -22.53 24.94 31.13
CA VAL A 642 -23.87 25.12 30.56
C VAL A 642 -24.93 25.22 31.66
N ASP A 643 -24.83 24.44 32.73
CA ASP A 643 -25.71 24.52 33.90
C ASP A 643 -25.60 25.88 34.61
N ALA A 644 -24.38 26.41 34.77
CA ALA A 644 -24.17 27.75 35.31
C ALA A 644 -24.81 28.83 34.41
N LEU A 645 -24.72 28.72 33.09
CA LEU A 645 -25.37 29.65 32.16
C LEU A 645 -26.90 29.56 32.24
N ASN A 646 -27.45 28.35 32.37
CA ASN A 646 -28.88 28.15 32.58
C ASN A 646 -29.39 28.75 33.90
N GLY A 647 -28.56 28.78 34.94
CA GLY A 647 -28.86 29.51 36.18
C GLY A 647 -28.78 31.03 36.04
N ALA A 648 -28.02 31.54 35.07
CA ALA A 648 -27.81 32.97 34.84
C ALA A 648 -28.81 33.62 33.88
N PHE A 649 -29.40 32.86 32.95
CA PHE A 649 -30.32 33.37 31.94
C PHE A 649 -31.75 32.88 32.17
N GLU A 650 -32.69 33.80 32.41
CA GLU A 650 -34.10 33.46 32.65
C GLU A 650 -34.84 33.00 31.38
N ILE A 651 -34.46 33.53 30.22
CA ILE A 651 -35.19 33.33 28.95
C ILE A 651 -34.56 32.23 28.09
N THR A 652 -33.23 32.16 28.07
CA THR A 652 -32.49 31.32 27.13
C THR A 652 -32.11 29.99 27.77
N ARG A 653 -32.63 28.88 27.24
CA ARG A 653 -32.10 27.55 27.56
C ARG A 653 -30.79 27.34 26.80
N CYS A 654 -29.73 27.00 27.51
CA CYS A 654 -28.43 26.62 26.95
C CYS A 654 -28.30 25.09 26.95
N LEU A 655 -27.79 24.51 25.85
CA LEU A 655 -27.46 23.09 25.70
C LEU A 655 -26.02 22.93 25.20
N THR A 656 -25.36 21.87 25.62
CA THR A 656 -24.00 21.50 25.18
C THR A 656 -24.05 20.78 23.83
N GLY A 657 -23.76 21.48 22.74
CA GLY A 657 -23.67 20.88 21.41
C GLY A 657 -22.62 19.75 21.37
N ASP A 658 -23.04 18.58 20.90
CA ASP A 658 -22.17 17.44 20.66
C ASP A 658 -22.72 16.59 19.49
N ILE A 659 -21.94 15.62 19.03
CA ILE A 659 -22.24 14.72 17.91
C ILE A 659 -23.59 14.04 18.12
N GLY A 660 -24.51 14.27 17.18
CA GLY A 660 -25.80 13.59 17.10
C GLY A 660 -26.96 14.35 17.76
N LEU A 661 -26.70 15.52 18.36
CA LEU A 661 -27.76 16.38 18.90
C LEU A 661 -28.67 16.86 17.76
N LYS A 662 -29.92 16.39 17.76
CA LYS A 662 -30.97 16.75 16.78
C LYS A 662 -32.06 17.61 17.43
N VAL A 663 -32.10 18.88 17.07
CA VAL A 663 -33.09 19.87 17.52
C VAL A 663 -34.21 19.99 16.49
N LYS A 664 -35.46 19.67 16.86
CA LYS A 664 -36.63 19.91 16.01
C LYS A 664 -36.86 21.40 15.82
N ILE A 665 -37.14 21.81 14.60
CA ILE A 665 -37.46 23.20 14.27
C ILE A 665 -38.85 23.24 13.65
N PRO A 666 -39.75 24.10 14.14
CA PRO A 666 -39.54 25.21 15.09
C PRO A 666 -39.79 24.88 16.57
N GLU A 667 -40.16 23.66 16.92
CA GLU A 667 -40.62 23.31 18.28
C GLU A 667 -39.53 23.35 19.35
N LEU A 668 -38.25 23.26 18.94
CA LEU A 668 -37.08 23.24 19.81
C LEU A 668 -37.12 22.06 20.81
N SER A 669 -37.65 20.92 20.39
CA SER A 669 -37.58 19.65 21.10
C SER A 669 -36.38 18.83 20.63
N ILE A 670 -35.85 17.94 21.47
CA ILE A 670 -34.66 17.15 21.18
C ILE A 670 -35.07 15.71 20.85
N LYS A 671 -34.53 15.15 19.77
CA LYS A 671 -34.82 13.76 19.36
C LYS A 671 -34.04 12.79 20.22
N CYS A 672 -34.73 11.88 20.93
CA CYS A 672 -34.08 10.78 21.62
C CYS A 672 -33.67 9.69 20.61
N GLN A 673 -32.42 9.22 20.66
CA GLN A 673 -31.95 8.14 19.78
C GLN A 673 -32.56 6.78 20.14
N GLY A 674 -32.83 6.54 21.42
CA GLY A 674 -33.43 5.31 21.93
C GLY A 674 -34.87 5.08 21.51
N CYS A 675 -35.78 5.98 21.88
CA CYS A 675 -37.21 5.85 21.58
C CYS A 675 -37.64 6.56 20.28
N ASN A 676 -36.75 7.32 19.63
CA ASN A 676 -37.02 8.08 18.40
C ASN A 676 -38.13 9.15 18.53
N ILE A 677 -38.49 9.54 19.76
CA ILE A 677 -39.49 10.57 20.07
C ILE A 677 -38.78 11.92 20.36
N PHE A 678 -39.45 13.01 20.01
CA PHE A 678 -39.00 14.36 20.36
C PHE A 678 -39.46 14.75 21.77
N VAL A 679 -38.48 15.04 22.63
CA VAL A 679 -38.69 15.42 24.02
C VAL A 679 -38.53 16.92 24.19
N ASN A 680 -39.32 17.51 25.08
CA ASN A 680 -39.17 18.92 25.44
C ASN A 680 -37.75 19.21 25.97
N ARG A 681 -37.04 20.18 25.38
CA ARG A 681 -35.67 20.57 25.76
C ARG A 681 -35.48 20.98 27.22
N ASN A 682 -36.54 21.33 27.95
CA ASN A 682 -36.47 21.70 29.36
C ASN A 682 -36.56 20.48 30.30
N ARG A 683 -36.86 19.28 29.76
CA ARG A 683 -36.97 18.04 30.53
C ARG A 683 -35.76 17.12 30.39
N ILE A 684 -34.86 17.42 29.46
CA ILE A 684 -33.65 16.62 29.23
C ILE A 684 -32.61 16.96 30.29
N ILE A 685 -31.84 15.94 30.69
CA ILE A 685 -30.72 16.09 31.62
C ILE A 685 -29.45 15.78 30.84
N GLU A 686 -28.47 16.67 30.92
CA GLU A 686 -27.15 16.48 30.31
C GLU A 686 -26.25 15.69 31.26
N GLY A 687 -25.47 14.76 30.73
CA GLY A 687 -24.45 14.04 31.48
C GLY A 687 -23.29 13.61 30.61
N ILE A 688 -22.29 12.98 31.23
CA ILE A 688 -21.12 12.42 30.52
C ILE A 688 -21.30 10.91 30.39
N ASP A 689 -21.04 10.39 29.20
CA ASP A 689 -20.94 8.95 29.00
C ASP A 689 -19.62 8.43 29.57
N HIS A 690 -19.68 7.80 30.74
CA HIS A 690 -18.53 7.13 31.37
C HIS A 690 -18.39 5.66 30.94
N SER A 691 -19.31 5.15 30.11
CA SER A 691 -19.35 3.74 29.68
C SER A 691 -18.64 3.51 28.34
N SER A 692 -18.48 4.55 27.53
CA SER A 692 -17.65 4.53 26.33
C SER A 692 -16.26 5.12 26.60
N GLU A 693 -15.26 4.72 25.81
CA GLU A 693 -13.93 5.35 25.82
C GLU A 693 -14.00 6.85 25.40
N ASP A 694 -15.15 7.28 24.87
CA ASP A 694 -15.38 8.54 24.16
C ASP A 694 -15.75 9.77 25.02
N LYS A 695 -16.06 9.61 26.32
CA LYS A 695 -16.45 10.70 27.26
C LYS A 695 -17.31 11.83 26.64
N GLY A 696 -18.27 11.46 25.80
CA GLY A 696 -19.17 12.38 25.11
C GLY A 696 -20.26 12.94 26.00
N VAL A 697 -20.93 14.01 25.54
CA VAL A 697 -22.16 14.50 26.18
C VAL A 697 -23.32 13.60 25.78
N VAL A 698 -24.07 13.13 26.77
CA VAL A 698 -25.31 12.35 26.59
C VAL A 698 -26.51 13.09 27.13
N TYR A 699 -27.67 12.82 26.54
CA TYR A 699 -28.94 13.47 26.87
C TYR A 699 -29.94 12.45 27.37
N TYR A 700 -30.19 12.43 28.67
CA TYR A 700 -31.12 11.45 29.24
C TYR A 700 -32.57 11.80 28.87
N CYS A 701 -33.20 10.88 28.15
CA CYS A 701 -34.62 10.95 27.82
C CYS A 701 -35.46 10.52 29.03
N PRO A 702 -36.29 11.40 29.62
CA PRO A 702 -37.14 11.05 30.75
C PRO A 702 -38.25 10.05 30.40
N ASP A 703 -38.58 9.91 29.11
CA ASP A 703 -39.70 9.08 28.67
C ASP A 703 -39.29 7.61 28.46
N CYS A 704 -38.02 7.33 28.13
CA CYS A 704 -37.52 5.95 27.94
C CYS A 704 -36.28 5.61 28.77
N ASN A 705 -35.75 6.56 29.55
CA ASN A 705 -34.58 6.41 30.41
C ASN A 705 -33.32 5.93 29.67
N GLN A 706 -33.22 6.24 28.37
CA GLN A 706 -32.05 5.99 27.53
C GLN A 706 -31.35 7.32 27.21
N THR A 707 -30.05 7.23 26.92
CA THR A 707 -29.15 8.32 26.52
C THR A 707 -29.35 8.79 25.09
#